data_AF-A0A1F5P8I2-F1
#
_entry.id   AF-A0A1F5P8I2-F1
#
_cell.length_a   1.000
_cell.length_b   1.000
_cell.length_c   1.000
_cell.angle_alpha   90.00
_cell.angle_beta   90.00
_cell.angle_gamma   90.00
#
_symmetry.space_group_name_H-M   'P 1'
#
loop_
_entity.id
_entity.type
_entity.pdbx_description
1 polymer ?
#
loop_
_entity_poly.entity_id
_entity_poly.type
_entity_poly.pdbx_seq_one_letter_code
_entity_poly.pdbx_strand_id
1 'polypeptide(L)'
;MKNRLVLILLSGCLLLSPLTGQAQTPGASLGSTVYSAAGDNLVDILVKFENSDFNLDDLGLGDRQIYARQLFQFSSSPELKKIFRITFAADEPAQSLVSKILRVNGVVWAQTDEKVSVALDTNDEFYTKDIANINAQWYLPKISAAGGWDIQNQAGGVLVAVVDTGIDALHQDLKDGRVTAGYQVYCSQVDETNNNCLNRTRGDIPVGINSDDNSHGTSVTSIIGAITGNFAGIAGVAWTVKLMPVKVLNKDGIGTASDVAEGIVWAAEHDAKIINLSLGATTLTDAAVLQVATDIAYQKGAIVVAAAGNDHVTGTDLDIAPSSPVCSDGANNNVLGVAALDFNDQKASFSNYGANCIDISAPGVRMLSAYFDPSKPEQQNVYAYRSGTSFAAPLVSGAVALLKAKEPGLTMDQIKTRIISTADDINGANLASCNGGACGNKLGGGRLNLQAVLSGTTVVPPPPPPIGTNIQEGDVIKLANSSELYLINGGVKRWLLPLVASQRGIDTANPKELSEDDFGKITLGKPMPPVDGSLIRGDASLAVFIMKDGVKQPLSYLSFVSHNFSFGNVLEMPQNFVSSLDLGTLYPPKEGTLVRANNDLTVYIIRASKKQAMTYLTFTSHNFSFTNVLVVDPASVSNVSTGLTYLPASGTLIRPSDSFTVYLSEAIADGPWQLHALNFEAFTSRNFEFKNVKIVTPQEFKLYEYALGEAYLK
;
A
#
# COMPACT_ATOMS: atom_id res chain seq x y z
N MET A 1 60.65 -7.40 -15.43
CA MET A 1 60.27 -8.05 -14.15
C MET A 1 58.82 -8.48 -14.28
N LYS A 2 58.61 -9.77 -14.61
CA LYS A 2 57.81 -10.77 -13.87
C LYS A 2 56.31 -10.40 -13.77
N ASN A 3 55.45 -10.97 -14.64
CA ASN A 3 54.81 -12.31 -14.59
C ASN A 3 53.38 -12.16 -14.04
N ARG A 4 52.31 -12.77 -14.55
CA ARG A 4 52.09 -13.74 -15.62
C ARG A 4 50.59 -13.73 -15.95
N LEU A 5 50.26 -13.68 -17.24
CA LEU A 5 48.98 -14.11 -17.81
C LEU A 5 48.97 -15.64 -17.84
N VAL A 6 47.87 -16.30 -17.46
CA VAL A 6 47.64 -17.73 -17.74
C VAL A 6 46.26 -17.87 -18.35
N LEU A 7 46.28 -18.21 -19.64
CA LEU A 7 45.18 -18.70 -20.46
C LEU A 7 45.31 -20.24 -20.46
N ILE A 8 44.24 -20.98 -20.12
CA ILE A 8 44.22 -22.45 -20.34
C ILE A 8 42.94 -22.81 -21.11
N LEU A 9 43.20 -23.38 -22.29
CA LEU A 9 42.31 -24.09 -23.19
C LEU A 9 41.83 -25.43 -22.60
N LEU A 10 40.63 -25.87 -22.96
CA LEU A 10 40.21 -27.28 -22.90
C LEU A 10 39.59 -27.69 -24.25
N SER A 11 40.42 -28.31 -25.10
CA SER A 11 40.01 -29.37 -26.05
C SER A 11 39.82 -30.65 -25.23
N GLY A 12 38.90 -31.60 -25.45
CA GLY A 12 38.32 -32.15 -26.68
C GLY A 12 38.57 -33.67 -26.70
N CYS A 13 37.53 -34.44 -27.03
CA CYS A 13 37.49 -35.83 -27.56
C CYS A 13 36.83 -36.97 -26.76
N LEU A 14 36.01 -37.70 -27.53
CA LEU A 14 35.14 -38.86 -27.25
C LEU A 14 35.93 -40.18 -27.00
N LEU A 15 35.26 -41.20 -26.44
CA LEU A 15 35.01 -42.50 -27.12
C LEU A 15 34.17 -43.47 -26.25
N LEU A 16 33.20 -44.13 -26.90
CA LEU A 16 32.41 -45.28 -26.45
C LEU A 16 33.21 -46.59 -26.50
N SER A 17 32.95 -47.55 -25.60
CA SER A 17 32.70 -48.99 -25.90
C SER A 17 32.51 -49.86 -24.63
N PRO A 18 31.82 -51.03 -24.72
CA PRO A 18 31.20 -51.76 -23.60
C PRO A 18 32.01 -52.99 -23.14
N LEU A 19 31.76 -53.48 -21.91
CA LEU A 19 32.19 -54.81 -21.46
C LEU A 19 31.15 -55.44 -20.52
N THR A 20 30.58 -56.55 -21.01
CA THR A 20 29.80 -57.55 -20.26
C THR A 20 30.73 -58.47 -19.46
N GLY A 21 30.35 -58.83 -18.23
CA GLY A 21 30.98 -59.90 -17.47
C GLY A 21 30.24 -60.22 -16.17
N GLN A 22 29.54 -61.36 -16.13
CA GLN A 22 28.92 -61.94 -14.93
C GLN A 22 29.98 -62.44 -13.93
N ALA A 23 29.72 -62.27 -12.64
CA ALA A 23 30.21 -63.16 -11.58
C ALA A 23 29.27 -63.12 -10.36
N GLN A 24 29.07 -64.30 -9.77
CA GLN A 24 28.03 -64.68 -8.82
C GLN A 24 28.23 -64.17 -7.39
N THR A 25 27.10 -64.00 -6.68
CA THR A 25 26.95 -63.78 -5.23
C THR A 25 27.33 -65.00 -4.37
N PRO A 26 27.69 -64.78 -3.10
CA PRO A 26 26.80 -65.16 -1.99
C PRO A 26 26.79 -64.05 -0.89
N GLY A 27 25.76 -63.76 -0.11
CA GLY A 27 24.43 -64.30 0.12
C GLY A 27 23.92 -63.65 1.41
N ALA A 28 22.91 -62.79 1.33
CA ALA A 28 22.02 -62.39 2.41
C ALA A 28 20.79 -61.75 1.76
N SER A 29 19.71 -62.52 1.62
CA SER A 29 18.46 -62.09 1.00
C SER A 29 17.70 -61.15 1.93
N LEU A 30 17.73 -59.84 1.63
CA LEU A 30 16.66 -58.93 2.05
C LEU A 30 15.64 -58.93 0.91
N GLY A 31 14.45 -59.45 1.19
CA GLY A 31 13.38 -59.59 0.21
C GLY A 31 13.01 -58.24 -0.41
N SER A 32 13.31 -58.07 -1.69
CA SER A 32 12.81 -56.96 -2.49
C SER A 32 11.42 -57.32 -3.02
N THR A 33 10.39 -57.16 -2.20
CA THR A 33 9.02 -57.12 -2.72
C THR A 33 8.75 -55.69 -3.16
N VAL A 34 8.94 -55.42 -4.46
CA VAL A 34 8.54 -54.15 -5.07
C VAL A 34 7.01 -54.15 -5.18
N TYR A 35 6.34 -53.48 -4.25
CA TYR A 35 4.97 -53.07 -4.45
C TYR A 35 4.98 -51.79 -5.31
N SER A 36 4.68 -51.93 -6.60
CA SER A 36 4.29 -50.79 -7.43
C SER A 36 2.80 -50.55 -7.24
N ALA A 37 2.42 -49.56 -6.43
CA ALA A 37 1.07 -49.02 -6.44
C ALA A 37 1.16 -47.49 -6.43
N ALA A 38 0.74 -46.88 -7.54
CA ALA A 38 0.46 -45.46 -7.59
C ALA A 38 -0.74 -45.18 -6.67
N GLY A 39 -0.52 -44.48 -5.55
CA GLY A 39 -1.62 -44.02 -4.69
C GLY A 39 -1.31 -43.83 -3.20
N ASP A 40 -0.25 -44.40 -2.64
CA ASP A 40 -0.06 -44.38 -1.19
C ASP A 40 0.80 -43.20 -0.71
N ASN A 41 0.31 -42.47 0.29
CA ASN A 41 1.07 -41.46 1.03
C ASN A 41 2.24 -42.14 1.74
N LEU A 42 3.48 -41.87 1.31
CA LEU A 42 4.69 -42.40 1.94
C LEU A 42 5.36 -41.34 2.81
N VAL A 43 5.89 -41.77 3.95
CA VAL A 43 6.65 -40.91 4.87
C VAL A 43 7.98 -41.57 5.23
N ASP A 44 9.07 -40.83 5.08
CA ASP A 44 10.40 -41.22 5.55
C ASP A 44 10.64 -40.69 6.97
N ILE A 45 11.02 -41.59 7.89
CA ILE A 45 11.39 -41.29 9.26
C ILE A 45 12.84 -41.73 9.48
N LEU A 46 13.64 -40.83 10.04
CA LEU A 46 14.97 -41.11 10.52
C LEU A 46 14.88 -41.63 11.95
N VAL A 47 15.47 -42.79 12.22
CA VAL A 47 15.48 -43.44 13.54
C VAL A 47 16.90 -43.76 13.94
N LYS A 48 17.30 -43.37 15.14
CA LYS A 48 18.57 -43.81 15.76
C LYS A 48 18.28 -44.82 16.85
N PHE A 49 18.95 -45.97 16.76
CA PHE A 49 18.87 -47.02 17.77
C PHE A 49 20.05 -46.97 18.76
N GLU A 50 19.88 -47.59 19.93
CA GLU A 50 20.95 -47.72 20.93
C GLU A 50 22.08 -48.62 20.42
N ASN A 51 21.71 -49.70 19.72
CA ASN A 51 22.61 -50.70 19.14
C ASN A 51 22.43 -50.80 17.62
N SER A 52 23.48 -51.24 16.91
CA SER A 52 23.48 -51.33 15.45
C SER A 52 22.82 -52.58 14.88
N ASP A 53 22.49 -53.55 15.74
CA ASP A 53 21.87 -54.85 15.45
C ASP A 53 20.37 -54.88 15.80
N PHE A 54 19.75 -53.70 15.95
CA PHE A 54 18.32 -53.58 16.23
C PHE A 54 17.48 -54.27 15.15
N ASN A 55 16.55 -55.13 15.57
CA ASN A 55 15.61 -55.79 14.67
C ASN A 55 14.47 -54.82 14.32
N LEU A 56 14.36 -54.44 13.04
CA LEU A 56 13.37 -53.47 12.59
C LEU A 56 11.93 -53.93 12.83
N ASP A 57 11.67 -55.24 12.90
CA ASP A 57 10.36 -55.80 13.23
C ASP A 57 9.90 -55.42 14.67
N ASP A 58 10.84 -55.10 15.56
CA ASP A 58 10.57 -54.70 16.95
C ASP A 58 10.01 -53.27 17.07
N LEU A 59 9.93 -52.52 15.96
CA LEU A 59 9.26 -51.22 15.93
C LEU A 59 7.74 -51.33 16.20
N GLY A 60 7.16 -52.53 16.08
CA GLY A 60 5.77 -52.78 16.45
C GLY A 60 4.73 -52.07 15.57
N LEU A 61 5.12 -51.65 14.36
CA LEU A 61 4.26 -50.91 13.42
C LEU A 61 3.60 -51.80 12.34
N GLY A 62 3.78 -53.13 12.41
CA GLY A 62 3.17 -54.11 11.51
C GLY A 62 3.62 -53.96 10.05
N ASP A 63 2.78 -54.39 9.10
CA ASP A 63 3.04 -54.38 7.65
C ASP A 63 3.16 -52.96 7.03
N ARG A 64 3.13 -51.91 7.86
CA ARG A 64 3.22 -50.50 7.42
C ARG A 64 4.62 -50.08 7.04
N GLN A 65 5.63 -50.83 7.49
CA GLN A 65 7.02 -50.62 7.09
C GLN A 65 7.21 -51.15 5.67
N ILE A 66 7.46 -50.25 4.73
CA ILE A 66 7.63 -50.61 3.31
C ILE A 66 9.11 -50.87 3.01
N TYR A 67 9.99 -50.03 3.54
CA TYR A 67 11.40 -50.06 3.23
C TYR A 67 12.22 -49.51 4.40
N ALA A 68 13.37 -50.12 4.68
CA ALA A 68 14.31 -49.61 5.67
C ALA A 68 15.74 -49.70 5.14
N ARG A 69 16.52 -48.64 5.37
CA ARG A 69 17.90 -48.55 4.94
C ARG A 69 18.76 -47.91 6.02
N GLN A 70 19.87 -48.56 6.35
CA GLN A 70 20.92 -47.95 7.15
C GLN A 70 21.56 -46.80 6.36
N LEU A 71 21.53 -45.58 6.90
CA LEU A 71 21.93 -44.39 6.13
C LEU A 71 23.45 -44.31 5.94
N PHE A 72 24.22 -44.63 6.98
CA PHE A 72 25.67 -44.43 6.99
C PHE A 72 26.44 -45.76 7.01
N GLN A 73 26.05 -46.70 6.14
CA GLN A 73 26.60 -48.07 6.09
C GLN A 73 28.15 -48.10 6.00
N PHE A 74 28.75 -47.16 5.27
CA PHE A 74 30.19 -47.08 5.04
C PHE A 74 30.94 -46.15 6.02
N SER A 75 30.25 -45.52 6.98
CA SER A 75 30.89 -44.63 7.94
C SER A 75 31.80 -45.40 8.89
N SER A 76 32.93 -44.82 9.31
CA SER A 76 33.77 -45.38 10.38
C SER A 76 33.23 -45.08 11.78
N SER A 77 32.24 -44.18 11.91
CA SER A 77 31.62 -43.82 13.19
C SER A 77 30.59 -44.88 13.62
N PRO A 78 30.78 -45.55 14.78
CA PRO A 78 29.81 -46.50 15.31
C PRO A 78 28.44 -45.85 15.58
N GLU A 79 28.42 -44.56 15.92
CA GLU A 79 27.20 -43.82 16.21
C GLU A 79 26.37 -43.51 14.96
N LEU A 80 27.01 -43.26 13.82
CA LEU A 80 26.30 -43.03 12.56
C LEU A 80 25.74 -44.34 11.97
N LYS A 81 26.40 -45.47 12.23
CA LYS A 81 25.88 -46.79 11.82
C LYS A 81 24.56 -47.16 12.51
N LYS A 82 24.18 -46.50 13.60
CA LYS A 82 22.93 -46.76 14.31
C LYS A 82 21.72 -46.01 13.73
N ILE A 83 21.91 -45.24 12.66
CA ILE A 83 20.87 -44.39 12.06
C ILE A 83 20.32 -45.04 10.79
N PHE A 84 18.99 -45.18 10.76
CA PHE A 84 18.23 -45.76 9.67
C PHE A 84 17.22 -44.76 9.13
N ARG A 85 16.99 -44.80 7.81
CA ARG A 85 15.83 -44.19 7.17
C ARG A 85 14.81 -45.28 6.90
N ILE A 86 13.61 -45.10 7.43
CA ILE A 86 12.52 -46.07 7.33
C ILE A 86 11.34 -45.39 6.67
N THR A 87 10.87 -45.99 5.57
CA THR A 87 9.74 -45.53 4.78
C THR A 87 8.48 -46.29 5.21
N PHE A 88 7.45 -45.55 5.58
CA PHE A 88 6.16 -46.08 6.02
C PHE A 88 5.04 -45.72 5.06
N ALA A 89 4.06 -46.62 4.93
CA ALA A 89 2.74 -46.28 4.42
C ALA A 89 2.00 -45.43 5.47
N ALA A 90 1.71 -44.17 5.13
CA ALA A 90 1.12 -43.20 6.02
C ALA A 90 -0.39 -43.06 5.78
N ASP A 91 -1.18 -43.71 6.62
CA ASP A 91 -2.61 -43.42 6.84
C ASP A 91 -2.83 -42.41 7.99
N GLU A 92 -1.74 -41.92 8.60
CA GLU A 92 -1.75 -40.98 9.72
C GLU A 92 -0.60 -39.95 9.58
N PRO A 93 -0.67 -38.80 10.28
CA PRO A 93 0.39 -37.79 10.22
C PRO A 93 1.75 -38.34 10.65
N ALA A 94 2.82 -37.92 9.97
CA ALA A 94 4.20 -38.32 10.25
C ALA A 94 4.60 -38.14 11.73
N GLN A 95 4.11 -37.07 12.37
CA GLN A 95 4.38 -36.78 13.78
C GLN A 95 3.78 -37.82 14.73
N SER A 96 2.65 -38.43 14.36
CA SER A 96 2.03 -39.53 15.12
C SER A 96 2.90 -40.78 15.06
N LEU A 97 3.41 -41.11 13.87
CA LEU A 97 4.35 -42.22 13.68
C LEU A 97 5.65 -42.01 14.45
N VAL A 98 6.24 -40.81 14.39
CA VAL A 98 7.42 -40.44 15.20
C VAL A 98 7.15 -40.66 16.70
N SER A 99 6.01 -40.19 17.19
CA SER A 99 5.62 -40.33 18.60
C SER A 99 5.44 -41.78 19.05
N LYS A 100 5.03 -42.68 18.14
CA LYS A 100 4.93 -44.12 18.40
C LYS A 100 6.32 -44.77 18.40
N ILE A 101 7.15 -44.46 17.42
CA ILE A 101 8.53 -44.99 17.30
C ILE A 101 9.38 -44.59 18.50
N LEU A 102 9.24 -43.37 19.00
CA LEU A 102 9.94 -42.89 20.20
C LEU A 102 9.62 -43.68 21.48
N ARG A 103 8.52 -44.45 21.51
CA ARG A 103 8.14 -45.29 22.66
C ARG A 103 8.71 -46.71 22.58
N VAL A 104 9.35 -47.08 21.47
CA VAL A 104 9.96 -48.40 21.29
C VAL A 104 11.27 -48.47 22.06
N ASN A 105 11.45 -49.55 22.82
CA ASN A 105 12.66 -49.75 23.62
C ASN A 105 13.88 -49.89 22.70
N GLY A 106 14.97 -49.18 23.00
CA GLY A 106 16.17 -49.15 22.15
C GLY A 106 16.15 -48.10 21.03
N VAL A 107 15.09 -47.29 20.90
CA VAL A 107 15.10 -46.07 20.06
C VAL A 107 15.62 -44.89 20.88
N VAL A 108 16.69 -44.26 20.41
CA VAL A 108 17.30 -43.06 21.02
C VAL A 108 16.55 -41.80 20.60
N TRP A 109 16.25 -41.69 19.30
CA TRP A 109 15.41 -40.63 18.75
C TRP A 109 14.80 -41.07 17.42
N ALA A 110 13.70 -40.42 17.05
CA ALA A 110 13.08 -40.52 15.74
C ALA A 110 12.60 -39.12 15.31
N GLN A 111 12.70 -38.84 14.01
CA GLN A 111 12.24 -37.59 13.40
C GLN A 111 11.85 -37.81 11.94
N THR A 112 11.08 -36.90 11.38
CA THR A 112 10.84 -36.85 9.93
C THR A 112 12.14 -36.58 9.16
N ASP A 113 12.26 -37.18 7.97
CA ASP A 113 13.33 -36.85 7.03
C ASP A 113 12.96 -35.56 6.28
N GLU A 114 13.37 -34.43 6.86
CA GLU A 114 13.04 -33.12 6.33
C GLU A 114 13.77 -32.82 5.02
N LYS A 115 13.08 -32.16 4.08
CA LYS A 115 13.71 -31.69 2.85
C LYS A 115 14.73 -30.61 3.20
N VAL A 116 15.97 -30.82 2.78
CA VAL A 116 17.03 -29.80 2.84
C VAL A 116 17.28 -29.29 1.43
N SER A 117 17.03 -28.00 1.19
CA SER A 117 17.35 -27.28 -0.04
C SER A 117 18.69 -26.56 0.08
N VAL A 118 19.36 -26.33 -1.04
CA VAL A 118 20.51 -25.40 -1.12
C VAL A 118 19.99 -24.01 -0.73
N ALA A 119 20.62 -23.38 0.26
CA ALA A 119 20.35 -21.98 0.58
C ALA A 119 20.72 -21.14 -0.65
N LEU A 120 19.73 -20.53 -1.30
CA LEU A 120 19.94 -19.55 -2.36
C LEU A 120 20.52 -18.30 -1.70
N ASP A 121 21.84 -18.20 -1.65
CA ASP A 121 22.49 -17.02 -1.07
C ASP A 121 22.32 -15.84 -2.02
N THR A 122 21.48 -14.89 -1.61
CA THR A 122 21.58 -13.49 -1.99
C THR A 122 22.95 -12.98 -1.56
N ASN A 123 23.89 -13.05 -2.50
CA ASN A 123 25.32 -12.79 -2.31
C ASN A 123 25.77 -11.52 -3.05
N ASP A 124 24.81 -10.73 -3.49
CA ASP A 124 24.95 -9.46 -4.18
C ASP A 124 25.69 -8.46 -3.28
N GLU A 125 26.57 -7.65 -3.87
CA GLU A 125 27.55 -6.80 -3.15
C GLU A 125 26.91 -5.89 -2.09
N PHE A 126 25.74 -5.33 -2.40
CA PHE A 126 25.03 -4.39 -1.54
C PHE A 126 23.78 -4.98 -0.87
N TYR A 127 23.56 -6.29 -0.97
CA TYR A 127 22.52 -6.96 -0.21
C TYR A 127 22.92 -7.08 1.27
N THR A 128 21.94 -6.97 2.17
CA THR A 128 22.15 -7.14 3.61
C THR A 128 21.00 -7.91 4.24
N LYS A 129 21.32 -8.74 5.24
CA LYS A 129 20.34 -9.33 6.16
C LYS A 129 20.11 -8.46 7.40
N ASP A 130 20.99 -7.49 7.63
CA ASP A 130 20.89 -6.53 8.73
C ASP A 130 20.01 -5.34 8.33
N ILE A 131 18.86 -5.25 8.99
CA ILE A 131 17.88 -4.17 8.88
C ILE A 131 18.44 -2.80 9.27
N ALA A 132 19.48 -2.74 10.11
CA ALA A 132 20.10 -1.50 10.56
C ALA A 132 21.14 -0.94 9.57
N ASN A 133 21.56 -1.72 8.57
CA ASN A 133 22.56 -1.30 7.60
C ASN A 133 21.94 -0.44 6.48
N ILE A 134 21.68 0.84 6.79
CA ILE A 134 21.11 1.83 5.86
C ILE A 134 22.04 2.23 4.69
N ASN A 135 23.26 1.66 4.62
CA ASN A 135 24.20 1.82 3.51
C ASN A 135 24.21 0.60 2.57
N ALA A 136 23.20 -0.25 2.69
CA ALA A 136 22.93 -1.41 1.85
C ALA A 136 21.43 -1.48 1.58
N GLN A 137 20.94 -2.56 0.97
CA GLN A 137 19.51 -2.77 0.73
C GLN A 137 18.72 -3.13 2.01
N TRP A 138 18.74 -2.25 3.01
CA TRP A 138 18.07 -2.40 4.32
C TRP A 138 16.58 -2.71 4.21
N TYR A 139 15.95 -2.27 3.12
CA TYR A 139 14.53 -2.43 2.88
C TYR A 139 14.13 -3.88 2.58
N LEU A 140 15.04 -4.72 2.07
CA LEU A 140 14.77 -6.13 1.79
C LEU A 140 14.54 -6.96 3.07
N PRO A 141 15.42 -6.93 4.09
CA PRO A 141 15.11 -7.56 5.37
C PRO A 141 13.91 -6.90 6.07
N LYS A 142 13.66 -5.59 5.87
CA LYS A 142 12.50 -4.89 6.45
C LYS A 142 11.15 -5.44 5.97
N ILE A 143 11.06 -5.88 4.72
CA ILE A 143 9.86 -6.51 4.16
C ILE A 143 9.88 -8.04 4.29
N SER A 144 10.79 -8.61 5.09
CA SER A 144 10.95 -10.07 5.23
C SER A 144 11.25 -10.77 3.90
N ALA A 145 12.03 -10.15 3.01
CA ALA A 145 12.27 -10.66 1.66
C ALA A 145 12.90 -12.06 1.66
N ALA A 146 13.89 -12.31 2.52
CA ALA A 146 14.56 -13.61 2.63
C ALA A 146 13.57 -14.75 2.94
N GLY A 147 12.70 -14.57 3.94
CA GLY A 147 11.67 -15.56 4.27
C GLY A 147 10.62 -15.72 3.17
N GLY A 148 10.37 -14.68 2.37
CA GLY A 148 9.54 -14.78 1.16
C GLY A 148 10.21 -15.58 0.05
N TRP A 149 11.50 -15.36 -0.18
CA TRP A 149 12.28 -16.06 -1.19
C TRP A 149 12.48 -17.55 -0.89
N ASP A 150 12.45 -17.95 0.38
CA ASP A 150 12.40 -19.37 0.77
C ASP A 150 11.11 -20.06 0.31
N ILE A 151 10.04 -19.30 0.04
CA ILE A 151 8.73 -19.80 -0.41
C ILE A 151 8.59 -19.70 -1.93
N GLN A 152 8.84 -18.51 -2.48
CA GLN A 152 8.84 -18.24 -3.91
C GLN A 152 9.77 -17.06 -4.20
N ASN A 153 10.75 -17.29 -5.07
CA ASN A 153 11.66 -16.24 -5.56
C ASN A 153 11.62 -16.06 -7.07
N GLN A 154 11.23 -17.08 -7.85
CA GLN A 154 11.19 -17.00 -9.31
C GLN A 154 9.85 -16.47 -9.82
N ALA A 155 9.90 -15.59 -10.82
CA ALA A 155 8.73 -15.02 -11.48
C ALA A 155 8.89 -14.91 -13.01
N GLY A 156 9.71 -15.76 -13.65
CA GLY A 156 9.97 -15.70 -15.10
C GLY A 156 8.77 -15.91 -16.03
N GLY A 157 7.64 -16.38 -15.52
CA GLY A 157 6.36 -16.43 -16.24
C GLY A 157 5.54 -15.14 -16.17
N VAL A 158 5.96 -14.16 -15.36
CA VAL A 158 5.21 -12.93 -15.07
C VAL A 158 5.88 -11.74 -15.76
N LEU A 159 5.05 -10.91 -16.38
CA LEU A 159 5.45 -9.69 -17.07
C LEU A 159 4.98 -8.46 -16.30
N VAL A 160 5.95 -7.64 -15.88
CA VAL A 160 5.72 -6.35 -15.20
C VAL A 160 6.07 -5.23 -16.17
N ALA A 161 5.09 -4.40 -16.50
CA ALA A 161 5.33 -3.16 -17.24
C ALA A 161 5.76 -2.04 -16.29
N VAL A 162 6.84 -1.36 -16.63
CA VAL A 162 7.34 -0.18 -15.92
C VAL A 162 7.04 1.02 -16.79
N VAL A 163 5.95 1.71 -16.45
CA VAL A 163 5.46 2.90 -17.16
C VAL A 163 6.14 4.13 -16.56
N ASP A 164 7.26 4.57 -17.16
CA ASP A 164 8.22 5.50 -16.53
C ASP A 164 9.10 6.23 -17.59
N THR A 165 10.36 6.56 -17.28
CA THR A 165 11.34 7.22 -18.18
C THR A 165 12.06 6.27 -19.13
N GLY A 166 11.78 4.96 -19.07
CA GLY A 166 12.50 3.92 -19.82
C GLY A 166 13.34 3.03 -18.91
N ILE A 167 14.09 2.10 -19.49
CA ILE A 167 14.96 1.16 -18.78
C ILE A 167 16.32 1.09 -19.48
N ASP A 168 17.41 1.23 -18.72
CA ASP A 168 18.75 0.85 -19.16
C ASP A 168 18.94 -0.68 -19.07
N ALA A 169 18.55 -1.37 -20.14
CA ALA A 169 18.73 -2.82 -20.26
C ALA A 169 20.20 -3.25 -20.37
N LEU A 170 21.14 -2.31 -20.46
CA LEU A 170 22.58 -2.59 -20.51
C LEU A 170 23.24 -2.54 -19.13
N HIS A 171 22.52 -2.11 -18.10
CA HIS A 171 23.01 -2.09 -16.72
C HIS A 171 23.36 -3.52 -16.24
N GLN A 172 24.42 -3.69 -15.45
CA GLN A 172 24.90 -5.04 -15.08
C GLN A 172 23.87 -5.91 -14.36
N ASP A 173 22.99 -5.29 -13.58
CA ASP A 173 21.89 -5.97 -12.87
C ASP A 173 20.60 -6.08 -13.68
N LEU A 174 20.59 -5.73 -14.97
CA LEU A 174 19.41 -5.82 -15.85
C LEU A 174 19.72 -6.47 -17.23
N LYS A 175 21.00 -6.69 -17.55
CA LYS A 175 21.48 -7.16 -18.86
C LYS A 175 21.48 -8.67 -19.07
N ASP A 176 20.48 -9.39 -18.59
CA ASP A 176 20.34 -10.84 -18.76
C ASP A 176 19.26 -11.25 -19.79
N GLY A 177 18.69 -10.27 -20.50
CA GLY A 177 17.67 -10.49 -21.52
C GLY A 177 16.24 -10.58 -20.99
N ARG A 178 16.01 -10.35 -19.70
CA ARG A 178 14.65 -10.28 -19.12
C ARG A 178 13.94 -8.96 -19.34
N VAL A 179 14.68 -7.89 -19.65
CA VAL A 179 14.09 -6.66 -20.15
C VAL A 179 13.60 -6.92 -21.58
N THR A 180 12.28 -6.98 -21.74
CA THR A 180 11.63 -7.37 -22.99
C THR A 180 11.58 -6.19 -23.98
N ALA A 181 10.99 -6.44 -25.15
CA ALA A 181 10.52 -5.34 -25.98
C ALA A 181 9.46 -4.53 -25.21
N GLY A 182 9.32 -3.27 -25.58
CA GLY A 182 8.41 -2.34 -24.93
C GLY A 182 7.95 -1.23 -25.87
N TYR A 183 7.51 -0.12 -25.29
CA TYR A 183 6.89 0.97 -26.04
C TYR A 183 7.32 2.33 -25.52
N GLN A 184 7.34 3.31 -26.41
CA GLN A 184 7.52 4.71 -26.03
C GLN A 184 6.41 5.56 -26.63
N VAL A 185 5.84 6.42 -25.80
CA VAL A 185 4.96 7.52 -26.20
C VAL A 185 5.20 8.66 -25.24
N TYR A 186 5.85 9.74 -25.67
CA TYR A 186 6.12 10.87 -24.80
C TYR A 186 6.32 12.16 -25.59
N CYS A 187 6.12 13.29 -24.91
CA CYS A 187 6.46 14.58 -25.48
C CYS A 187 7.97 14.83 -25.45
N SER A 188 8.60 14.71 -26.62
CA SER A 188 10.05 14.94 -26.79
C SER A 188 10.44 16.42 -26.82
N GLN A 189 9.48 17.31 -27.12
CA GLN A 189 9.70 18.75 -27.13
C GLN A 189 8.45 19.47 -26.61
N VAL A 190 8.60 20.21 -25.52
CA VAL A 190 7.54 20.98 -24.86
C VAL A 190 7.73 22.46 -25.18
N ASP A 191 6.64 23.18 -25.42
CA ASP A 191 6.61 24.64 -25.44
C ASP A 191 6.60 25.17 -24.00
N GLU A 192 7.72 25.74 -23.56
CA GLU A 192 7.88 26.23 -22.19
C GLU A 192 6.93 27.39 -21.82
N THR A 193 6.31 28.05 -22.81
CA THR A 193 5.43 29.21 -22.56
C THR A 193 4.00 28.80 -22.20
N ASN A 194 3.57 27.62 -22.64
CA ASN A 194 2.18 27.15 -22.51
C ASN A 194 2.05 25.66 -22.20
N ASN A 195 3.17 24.96 -22.00
CA ASN A 195 3.26 23.53 -21.71
C ASN A 195 2.68 22.60 -22.79
N ASN A 196 2.52 23.09 -24.02
CA ASN A 196 2.03 22.28 -25.14
C ASN A 196 3.10 21.32 -25.66
N CYS A 197 2.66 20.17 -26.15
CA CYS A 197 3.56 19.25 -26.83
C CYS A 197 3.79 19.67 -28.30
N LEU A 198 5.02 20.04 -28.63
CA LEU A 198 5.43 20.41 -30.00
C LEU A 198 5.76 19.19 -30.84
N ASN A 199 6.40 18.18 -30.24
CA ASN A 199 6.76 16.94 -30.92
C ASN A 199 6.60 15.73 -30.00
N ARG A 200 5.75 14.78 -30.42
CA ARG A 200 5.49 13.54 -29.71
C ARG A 200 6.22 12.40 -30.38
N THR A 201 7.07 11.73 -29.62
CA THR A 201 7.75 10.50 -30.06
C THR A 201 6.86 9.31 -29.76
N ARG A 202 6.70 8.40 -30.73
CA ARG A 202 5.93 7.15 -30.58
C ARG A 202 6.66 6.01 -31.29
N GLY A 203 6.73 4.83 -30.68
CA GLY A 203 7.22 3.63 -31.35
C GLY A 203 7.60 2.51 -30.42
N ASP A 204 8.07 1.40 -31.01
CA ASP A 204 8.51 0.22 -30.26
C ASP A 204 9.92 0.43 -29.69
N ILE A 205 10.15 -0.12 -28.50
CA ILE A 205 11.47 -0.25 -27.87
C ILE A 205 11.95 -1.70 -28.09
N PRO A 206 13.02 -1.92 -28.87
CA PRO A 206 13.63 -3.24 -29.02
C PRO A 206 14.14 -3.87 -27.71
N VAL A 207 14.30 -5.19 -27.70
CA VAL A 207 14.92 -5.93 -26.58
C VAL A 207 16.39 -5.51 -26.42
N GLY A 208 16.85 -5.38 -25.17
CA GLY A 208 18.27 -5.27 -24.85
C GLY A 208 18.91 -3.93 -25.22
N ILE A 209 18.11 -2.88 -25.43
CA ILE A 209 18.61 -1.52 -25.63
C ILE A 209 18.40 -0.67 -24.38
N ASN A 210 19.23 0.35 -24.20
CA ASN A 210 18.93 1.41 -23.26
C ASN A 210 17.86 2.34 -23.85
N SER A 211 16.75 2.47 -23.13
CA SER A 211 15.65 3.39 -23.43
C SER A 211 15.47 4.50 -22.39
N ASP A 212 16.26 4.49 -21.32
CA ASP A 212 16.21 5.49 -20.26
C ASP A 212 17.21 6.61 -20.55
N ASP A 213 16.74 7.85 -20.47
CA ASP A 213 17.52 9.08 -20.62
C ASP A 213 17.43 9.97 -19.36
N ASN A 214 16.88 9.44 -18.26
CA ASN A 214 16.69 10.16 -17.01
C ASN A 214 17.31 9.46 -15.79
N SER A 215 17.22 8.13 -15.69
CA SER A 215 17.58 7.23 -14.57
C SER A 215 16.43 6.69 -13.74
N HIS A 216 15.30 7.42 -13.66
CA HIS A 216 14.24 7.10 -12.71
C HIS A 216 13.64 5.71 -12.97
N GLY A 217 13.29 5.42 -14.22
CA GLY A 217 12.75 4.13 -14.63
C GLY A 217 13.74 2.97 -14.42
N THR A 218 15.04 3.17 -14.68
CA THR A 218 16.09 2.18 -14.36
C THR A 218 16.16 1.89 -12.86
N SER A 219 16.15 2.92 -12.02
CA SER A 219 16.18 2.75 -10.56
C SER A 219 14.94 2.01 -10.04
N VAL A 220 13.74 2.38 -10.50
CA VAL A 220 12.47 1.72 -10.16
C VAL A 220 12.49 0.26 -10.58
N THR A 221 12.89 -0.02 -11.82
CA THR A 221 12.96 -1.36 -12.41
C THR A 221 13.86 -2.29 -11.60
N SER A 222 15.01 -1.79 -11.15
CA SER A 222 15.98 -2.59 -10.40
C SER A 222 15.46 -3.08 -9.04
N ILE A 223 14.58 -2.31 -8.39
CA ILE A 223 13.92 -2.74 -7.15
C ILE A 223 12.96 -3.91 -7.43
N ILE A 224 12.26 -3.89 -8.57
CA ILE A 224 11.34 -4.97 -8.96
C ILE A 224 12.12 -6.25 -9.24
N GLY A 225 13.18 -6.17 -10.05
CA GLY A 225 13.75 -7.37 -10.67
C GLY A 225 15.21 -7.26 -11.12
N ALA A 226 16.07 -6.54 -10.40
CA ALA A 226 17.51 -6.68 -10.55
C ALA A 226 17.95 -8.15 -10.49
N ILE A 227 19.03 -8.50 -11.21
CA ILE A 227 19.57 -9.86 -11.23
C ILE A 227 20.09 -10.21 -9.85
N THR A 228 19.36 -11.07 -9.14
CA THR A 228 19.74 -11.51 -7.80
C THR A 228 20.63 -12.76 -7.83
N GLY A 229 21.63 -12.80 -6.95
CA GLY A 229 22.54 -13.95 -6.77
C GLY A 229 23.66 -13.99 -7.82
N ASN A 230 23.97 -12.86 -8.46
CA ASN A 230 25.04 -12.74 -9.46
C ASN A 230 26.39 -12.29 -8.86
N PHE A 231 26.48 -12.18 -7.52
CA PHE A 231 27.64 -11.67 -6.79
C PHE A 231 28.03 -10.22 -7.11
N ALA A 232 27.12 -9.42 -7.68
CA ALA A 232 27.37 -8.03 -8.04
C ALA A 232 26.19 -7.16 -7.61
N GLY A 233 26.45 -5.89 -7.33
CA GLY A 233 25.37 -4.91 -7.26
C GLY A 233 24.28 -5.22 -6.23
N ILE A 234 23.03 -5.23 -6.70
CA ILE A 234 21.83 -5.31 -5.87
C ILE A 234 20.90 -6.46 -6.24
N ALA A 235 20.09 -6.91 -5.29
CA ALA A 235 19.02 -7.88 -5.49
C ALA A 235 17.66 -7.21 -5.82
N GLY A 236 16.91 -7.79 -6.76
CA GLY A 236 15.51 -7.43 -7.02
C GLY A 236 14.55 -8.26 -6.17
N VAL A 237 13.34 -7.74 -5.92
CA VAL A 237 12.31 -8.47 -5.16
C VAL A 237 11.89 -9.74 -5.89
N ALA A 238 11.53 -9.67 -7.18
CA ALA A 238 11.05 -10.80 -7.98
C ALA A 238 12.13 -11.32 -8.93
N TRP A 239 12.74 -12.46 -8.59
CA TRP A 239 13.83 -12.99 -9.41
C TRP A 239 13.27 -13.53 -10.72
N THR A 240 14.09 -13.47 -11.76
CA THR A 240 13.75 -13.87 -13.13
C THR A 240 12.51 -13.21 -13.77
N VAL A 241 11.85 -12.25 -13.10
CA VAL A 241 10.68 -11.53 -13.65
C VAL A 241 11.01 -10.85 -14.98
N LYS A 242 10.06 -10.84 -15.91
CA LYS A 242 10.19 -10.10 -17.17
C LYS A 242 9.77 -8.65 -16.97
N LEU A 243 10.57 -7.73 -17.51
CA LEU A 243 10.44 -6.29 -17.30
C LEU A 243 10.19 -5.61 -18.65
N MET A 244 9.02 -5.01 -18.82
CA MET A 244 8.62 -4.34 -20.06
C MET A 244 8.82 -2.82 -19.90
N PRO A 245 9.75 -2.19 -20.65
CA PRO A 245 9.90 -0.73 -20.62
C PRO A 245 8.71 -0.08 -21.32
N VAL A 246 8.01 0.83 -20.63
CA VAL A 246 6.98 1.67 -21.25
C VAL A 246 7.33 3.14 -20.97
N LYS A 247 8.04 3.77 -21.90
CA LYS A 247 8.52 5.15 -21.73
C LYS A 247 7.42 6.15 -22.01
N VAL A 248 6.92 6.80 -20.95
CA VAL A 248 5.89 7.86 -21.02
C VAL A 248 6.37 9.21 -20.49
N LEU A 249 7.57 9.23 -19.89
CA LEU A 249 8.23 10.42 -19.38
C LEU A 249 9.48 10.72 -20.22
N ASN A 250 9.71 12.00 -20.52
CA ASN A 250 10.89 12.46 -21.25
C ASN A 250 12.16 12.48 -20.36
N LYS A 251 13.29 12.94 -20.92
CA LYS A 251 14.58 13.04 -20.22
C LYS A 251 14.55 13.85 -18.92
N ASP A 252 13.60 14.78 -18.79
CA ASP A 252 13.44 15.64 -17.62
C ASP A 252 12.45 15.03 -16.60
N GLY A 253 11.95 13.82 -16.86
CA GLY A 253 10.96 13.13 -16.03
C GLY A 253 9.54 13.65 -16.21
N ILE A 254 9.28 14.41 -17.28
CA ILE A 254 8.00 15.07 -17.55
C ILE A 254 7.23 14.29 -18.61
N GLY A 255 5.94 14.08 -18.38
CA GLY A 255 5.03 13.46 -19.33
C GLY A 255 3.62 14.04 -19.23
N THR A 256 2.78 13.73 -20.20
CA THR A 256 1.39 14.17 -20.22
C THR A 256 0.45 13.04 -19.77
N ALA A 257 -0.69 13.38 -19.16
CA ALA A 257 -1.68 12.37 -18.73
C ALA A 257 -2.15 11.49 -19.91
N SER A 258 -2.22 12.03 -21.14
CA SER A 258 -2.55 11.24 -22.33
C SER A 258 -1.48 10.21 -22.70
N ASP A 259 -0.20 10.58 -22.56
CA ASP A 259 0.92 9.68 -22.87
C ASP A 259 0.98 8.53 -21.83
N VAL A 260 0.77 8.86 -20.55
CA VAL A 260 0.67 7.86 -19.47
C VAL A 260 -0.52 6.93 -19.68
N ALA A 261 -1.71 7.47 -19.97
CA ALA A 261 -2.91 6.68 -20.24
C ALA A 261 -2.71 5.70 -21.40
N GLU A 262 -2.09 6.16 -22.48
CA GLU A 262 -1.76 5.32 -23.63
C GLU A 262 -0.75 4.23 -23.26
N GLY A 263 0.29 4.55 -22.49
CA GLY A 263 1.25 3.56 -22.01
C GLY A 263 0.60 2.48 -21.13
N ILE A 264 -0.33 2.85 -20.25
CA ILE A 264 -1.09 1.91 -19.42
C ILE A 264 -1.91 0.95 -20.30
N VAL A 265 -2.68 1.49 -21.24
CA VAL A 265 -3.51 0.68 -22.15
C VAL A 265 -2.63 -0.24 -23.00
N TRP A 266 -1.57 0.29 -23.60
CA TRP A 266 -0.65 -0.47 -24.42
C TRP A 266 -0.02 -1.63 -23.64
N ALA A 267 0.44 -1.38 -22.41
CA ALA A 267 1.01 -2.42 -21.54
C ALA A 267 0.00 -3.55 -21.26
N ALA A 268 -1.24 -3.19 -20.91
CA ALA A 268 -2.30 -4.15 -20.63
C ALA A 268 -2.68 -4.98 -21.88
N GLU A 269 -2.68 -4.36 -23.05
CA GLU A 269 -2.95 -5.03 -24.33
C GLU A 269 -1.79 -5.92 -24.79
N HIS A 270 -0.58 -5.70 -24.28
CA HIS A 270 0.61 -6.53 -24.52
C HIS A 270 0.91 -7.48 -23.34
N ASP A 271 -0.15 -7.93 -22.66
CA ASP A 271 -0.14 -8.99 -21.65
C ASP A 271 0.61 -8.70 -20.34
N ALA A 272 0.98 -7.44 -20.06
CA ALA A 272 1.46 -7.07 -18.74
C ALA A 272 0.35 -7.31 -17.71
N LYS A 273 0.62 -8.14 -16.69
CA LYS A 273 -0.35 -8.42 -15.61
C LYS A 273 -0.13 -7.54 -14.39
N ILE A 274 1.00 -6.84 -14.34
CA ILE A 274 1.32 -5.82 -13.35
C ILE A 274 1.82 -4.59 -14.11
N ILE A 275 1.27 -3.42 -13.79
CA ILE A 275 1.68 -2.13 -14.33
C ILE A 275 2.14 -1.26 -13.17
N ASN A 276 3.45 -0.99 -13.10
CA ASN A 276 4.04 -0.14 -12.09
C ASN A 276 4.03 1.32 -12.56
N LEU A 277 3.31 2.19 -11.83
CA LEU A 277 3.25 3.63 -12.02
C LEU A 277 3.97 4.34 -10.87
N SER A 278 5.29 4.48 -11.00
CA SER A 278 6.12 5.24 -10.06
C SER A 278 6.11 6.74 -10.35
N LEU A 279 4.97 7.25 -10.83
CA LEU A 279 4.76 8.62 -11.30
C LEU A 279 3.45 9.19 -10.74
N GLY A 280 3.31 10.50 -10.79
CA GLY A 280 2.11 11.22 -10.39
C GLY A 280 2.34 12.72 -10.46
N ALA A 281 1.28 13.51 -10.39
CA ALA A 281 1.40 14.97 -10.27
C ALA A 281 0.42 15.50 -9.23
N THR A 282 0.94 16.31 -8.31
CA THR A 282 0.17 16.96 -7.24
C THR A 282 -0.89 17.95 -7.77
N THR A 283 -0.84 18.32 -9.05
CA THR A 283 -1.78 19.23 -9.72
C THR A 283 -2.77 18.52 -10.66
N LEU A 284 -2.67 17.21 -10.86
CA LEU A 284 -3.60 16.43 -11.69
C LEU A 284 -4.76 15.90 -10.85
N THR A 285 -5.70 16.79 -10.51
CA THR A 285 -6.89 16.47 -9.71
C THR A 285 -8.08 15.95 -10.55
N ASP A 286 -8.06 16.16 -11.87
CA ASP A 286 -9.12 15.73 -12.81
C ASP A 286 -8.52 15.15 -14.10
N ALA A 287 -8.12 13.87 -14.05
CA ALA A 287 -7.56 13.16 -15.20
C ALA A 287 -8.45 11.96 -15.58
N ALA A 288 -9.68 12.22 -16.06
CA ALA A 288 -10.62 11.19 -16.49
C ALA A 288 -10.01 10.17 -17.48
N VAL A 289 -9.04 10.60 -18.29
CA VAL A 289 -8.31 9.72 -19.21
C VAL A 289 -7.50 8.64 -18.48
N LEU A 290 -6.92 8.95 -17.32
CA LEU A 290 -6.17 7.98 -16.52
C LEU A 290 -7.11 6.97 -15.86
N GLN A 291 -8.28 7.42 -15.39
CA GLN A 291 -9.32 6.51 -14.88
C GLN A 291 -9.78 5.51 -15.97
N VAL A 292 -10.04 5.99 -17.18
CA VAL A 292 -10.41 5.12 -18.30
C VAL A 292 -9.29 4.10 -18.59
N ALA A 293 -8.03 4.52 -18.54
CA ALA A 293 -6.90 3.64 -18.78
C ALA A 293 -6.73 2.57 -17.68
N THR A 294 -6.88 2.94 -16.41
CA THR A 294 -6.80 1.99 -15.28
C THR A 294 -7.97 1.01 -15.30
N ASP A 295 -9.17 1.44 -15.69
CA ASP A 295 -10.33 0.55 -15.88
C ASP A 295 -10.09 -0.46 -17.01
N ILE A 296 -9.50 -0.03 -18.13
CA ILE A 296 -9.14 -0.93 -19.24
C ILE A 296 -8.08 -1.94 -18.78
N ALA A 297 -7.06 -1.50 -18.04
CA ALA A 297 -6.04 -2.39 -17.49
C ALA A 297 -6.65 -3.46 -16.57
N TYR A 298 -7.57 -3.07 -15.68
CA TYR A 298 -8.30 -3.99 -14.82
C TYR A 298 -9.13 -5.00 -15.62
N GLN A 299 -9.88 -4.54 -16.64
CA GLN A 299 -10.66 -5.42 -17.52
C GLN A 299 -9.81 -6.43 -18.30
N LYS A 300 -8.54 -6.10 -18.58
CA LYS A 300 -7.55 -6.99 -19.19
C LYS A 300 -6.87 -7.93 -18.18
N GLY A 301 -7.25 -7.84 -16.91
CA GLY A 301 -6.70 -8.65 -15.82
C GLY A 301 -5.30 -8.20 -15.39
N ALA A 302 -4.98 -6.91 -15.55
CA ALA A 302 -3.77 -6.30 -15.01
C ALA A 302 -4.08 -5.56 -13.70
N ILE A 303 -3.15 -5.61 -12.74
CA ILE A 303 -3.18 -4.75 -11.56
C ILE A 303 -2.26 -3.56 -11.77
N VAL A 304 -2.78 -2.37 -11.50
CA VAL A 304 -1.99 -1.14 -11.48
C VAL A 304 -1.47 -0.94 -10.06
N VAL A 305 -0.17 -0.71 -9.91
CA VAL A 305 0.48 -0.39 -8.63
C VAL A 305 1.03 1.02 -8.74
N ALA A 306 0.51 1.95 -7.95
CA ALA A 306 0.80 3.38 -8.11
C ALA A 306 1.40 4.01 -6.85
N ALA A 307 2.36 4.90 -7.04
CA ALA A 307 2.98 5.66 -5.97
C ALA A 307 2.04 6.76 -5.43
N ALA A 308 1.98 6.94 -4.10
CA ALA A 308 1.11 7.93 -3.46
C ALA A 308 1.40 9.39 -3.87
N GLY A 309 2.64 9.68 -4.27
CA GLY A 309 3.12 11.02 -4.57
C GLY A 309 3.90 11.62 -3.39
N ASN A 310 4.73 12.62 -3.71
CA ASN A 310 5.65 13.25 -2.76
C ASN A 310 5.34 14.75 -2.66
N ASP A 311 4.94 15.20 -1.49
CA ASP A 311 4.88 16.63 -1.13
C ASP A 311 6.10 16.99 -0.26
N HIS A 312 6.72 18.16 -0.47
CA HIS A 312 8.04 18.45 0.11
C HIS A 312 8.04 18.74 1.63
N VAL A 313 6.88 18.81 2.28
CA VAL A 313 6.80 19.25 3.68
C VAL A 313 6.32 18.11 4.59
N THR A 314 5.07 17.67 4.43
CA THR A 314 4.47 16.67 5.35
C THR A 314 3.68 15.57 4.64
N GLY A 315 3.65 15.56 3.32
CA GLY A 315 2.73 14.72 2.57
C GLY A 315 1.34 15.35 2.53
N THR A 316 0.66 15.19 1.40
CA THR A 316 -0.73 15.62 1.21
C THR A 316 -1.69 14.50 1.60
N ASP A 317 -2.79 14.86 2.27
CA ASP A 317 -3.93 13.97 2.48
C ASP A 317 -4.75 13.86 1.18
N LEU A 318 -4.67 12.72 0.52
CA LEU A 318 -5.33 12.44 -0.75
C LEU A 318 -6.85 12.35 -0.63
N ASP A 319 -7.38 12.21 0.59
CA ASP A 319 -8.83 12.31 0.81
C ASP A 319 -9.33 13.76 0.68
N ILE A 320 -8.42 14.73 0.82
CA ILE A 320 -8.71 16.17 0.71
C ILE A 320 -8.28 16.70 -0.66
N ALA A 321 -7.11 16.28 -1.13
CA ALA A 321 -6.52 16.69 -2.40
C ALA A 321 -6.06 15.45 -3.18
N PRO A 322 -6.98 14.79 -3.90
CA PRO A 322 -6.67 13.56 -4.63
C PRO A 322 -5.65 13.82 -5.74
N SER A 323 -4.80 12.82 -5.99
CA SER A 323 -3.76 12.86 -7.01
C SER A 323 -3.91 11.68 -7.96
N SER A 324 -3.82 11.93 -9.26
CA SER A 324 -3.80 10.86 -10.27
C SER A 324 -2.36 10.46 -10.65
N PRO A 325 -2.09 9.19 -11.00
CA PRO A 325 -3.05 8.09 -11.19
C PRO A 325 -3.43 7.31 -9.91
N VAL A 326 -2.80 7.56 -8.76
CA VAL A 326 -3.04 6.75 -7.55
C VAL A 326 -4.49 6.80 -7.06
N CYS A 327 -5.18 7.93 -7.21
CA CYS A 327 -6.62 8.06 -6.94
C CYS A 327 -7.51 7.81 -8.18
N SER A 328 -6.94 7.40 -9.32
CA SER A 328 -7.71 6.98 -10.51
C SER A 328 -8.20 5.53 -10.34
N ASP A 329 -8.85 5.30 -9.20
CA ASP A 329 -9.10 3.99 -8.61
C ASP A 329 -10.47 3.40 -9.01
N GLY A 330 -11.34 4.22 -9.62
CA GLY A 330 -12.61 3.76 -10.20
C GLY A 330 -13.58 3.18 -9.17
N ALA A 331 -14.70 2.61 -9.64
CA ALA A 331 -15.70 2.03 -8.75
C ALA A 331 -15.27 0.68 -8.13
N ASN A 332 -14.23 0.05 -8.67
CA ASN A 332 -13.80 -1.31 -8.32
C ASN A 332 -12.48 -1.35 -7.52
N ASN A 333 -11.96 -0.19 -7.08
CA ASN A 333 -10.62 -0.05 -6.50
C ASN A 333 -9.56 -0.73 -7.39
N ASN A 334 -9.35 -0.21 -8.60
CA ASN A 334 -8.52 -0.79 -9.66
C ASN A 334 -7.01 -0.56 -9.48
N VAL A 335 -6.61 0.30 -8.56
CA VAL A 335 -5.23 0.77 -8.36
C VAL A 335 -4.78 0.44 -6.95
N LEU A 336 -3.73 -0.36 -6.82
CA LEU A 336 -3.08 -0.61 -5.54
C LEU A 336 -2.14 0.55 -5.21
N GLY A 337 -2.59 1.47 -4.38
CA GLY A 337 -1.86 2.67 -3.99
C GLY A 337 -0.84 2.44 -2.87
N VAL A 338 0.36 2.99 -3.03
CA VAL A 338 1.52 2.70 -2.17
C VAL A 338 2.12 3.96 -1.55
N ALA A 339 2.04 4.09 -0.23
CA ALA A 339 2.74 5.12 0.55
C ALA A 339 4.17 4.69 0.92
N ALA A 340 5.04 5.67 1.19
CA ALA A 340 6.44 5.46 1.54
C ALA A 340 6.69 5.53 3.05
N LEU A 341 7.50 4.60 3.53
CA LEU A 341 8.00 4.53 4.91
C LEU A 341 9.50 4.79 4.99
N ASP A 342 9.93 5.31 6.13
CA ASP A 342 11.34 5.36 6.51
C ASP A 342 11.80 4.08 7.24
N PHE A 343 13.05 4.09 7.69
CA PHE A 343 13.67 2.95 8.37
C PHE A 343 13.02 2.60 9.73
N ASN A 344 12.30 3.54 10.35
CA ASN A 344 11.60 3.38 11.62
C ASN A 344 10.12 2.99 11.46
N ASP A 345 9.68 2.64 10.26
CA ASP A 345 8.26 2.43 9.93
C ASP A 345 7.39 3.66 10.08
N GLN A 346 8.00 4.84 10.08
CA GLN A 346 7.25 6.08 10.05
C GLN A 346 6.93 6.43 8.60
N LYS A 347 5.75 6.99 8.36
CA LYS A 347 5.42 7.63 7.08
C LYS A 347 6.56 8.57 6.75
N ALA A 348 7.18 8.39 5.58
CA ALA A 348 8.19 9.32 5.11
C ALA A 348 7.59 10.73 5.12
N SER A 349 8.35 11.73 5.56
CA SER A 349 7.83 13.09 5.71
C SER A 349 7.19 13.59 4.42
N PHE A 350 7.74 13.21 3.26
CA PHE A 350 7.22 13.59 1.96
C PHE A 350 6.01 12.77 1.46
N SER A 351 5.77 11.57 2.01
CA SER A 351 4.78 10.66 1.42
C SER A 351 3.38 11.21 1.60
N ASN A 352 2.63 11.31 0.51
CA ASN A 352 1.19 11.45 0.56
C ASN A 352 0.55 10.22 1.23
N TYR A 353 -0.66 10.42 1.77
CA TYR A 353 -1.41 9.42 2.53
C TYR A 353 -2.92 9.64 2.29
N GLY A 354 -3.77 8.65 2.61
CA GLY A 354 -5.22 8.78 2.42
C GLY A 354 -5.92 7.46 2.73
N ALA A 355 -7.17 7.51 3.18
CA ALA A 355 -7.96 6.31 3.42
C ALA A 355 -8.54 5.71 2.13
N ASN A 356 -8.74 6.54 1.09
CA ASN A 356 -9.44 6.11 -0.12
C ASN A 356 -8.52 5.61 -1.24
N CYS A 357 -7.32 6.18 -1.38
CA CYS A 357 -6.41 5.85 -2.50
C CYS A 357 -5.16 5.06 -2.09
N ILE A 358 -4.95 4.80 -0.78
CA ILE A 358 -3.75 4.12 -0.29
C ILE A 358 -4.14 2.80 0.37
N ASP A 359 -3.69 1.71 -0.24
CA ASP A 359 -4.01 0.35 0.21
C ASP A 359 -2.90 -0.27 1.05
N ILE A 360 -1.66 0.15 0.83
CA ILE A 360 -0.49 -0.40 1.55
C ILE A 360 0.65 0.62 1.63
N SER A 361 1.60 0.38 2.52
CA SER A 361 2.84 1.13 2.64
C SER A 361 4.07 0.23 2.44
N ALA A 362 5.15 0.79 1.93
CA ALA A 362 6.43 0.08 1.80
C ALA A 362 7.62 1.02 2.01
N PRO A 363 8.82 0.50 2.33
CA PRO A 363 10.03 1.31 2.41
C PRO A 363 10.26 2.19 1.17
N GLY A 364 10.51 3.48 1.37
CA GLY A 364 10.72 4.45 0.29
C GLY A 364 11.75 5.53 0.59
N VAL A 365 12.51 5.43 1.68
CA VAL A 365 13.56 6.38 2.05
C VAL A 365 14.93 5.73 1.92
N ARG A 366 15.86 6.39 1.23
CA ARG A 366 17.26 5.94 1.09
C ARG A 366 17.33 4.51 0.54
N MET A 367 16.64 4.29 -0.57
CA MET A 367 16.55 3.05 -1.33
C MET A 367 17.75 2.96 -2.27
N LEU A 368 18.67 2.02 -2.02
CA LEU A 368 19.77 1.74 -2.94
C LEU A 368 19.23 1.03 -4.19
N SER A 369 19.51 1.57 -5.37
CA SER A 369 18.99 1.09 -6.66
C SER A 369 20.06 1.18 -7.74
N ALA A 370 19.89 0.43 -8.83
CA ALA A 370 20.65 0.67 -10.05
C ALA A 370 20.37 2.10 -10.55
N TYR A 371 21.35 2.70 -11.22
CA TYR A 371 21.25 4.06 -11.69
C TYR A 371 21.87 4.15 -13.08
N PHE A 372 21.15 4.80 -13.99
CA PHE A 372 21.71 5.20 -15.26
C PHE A 372 22.18 6.65 -15.14
N ASP A 373 23.45 6.95 -15.42
CA ASP A 373 23.96 8.33 -15.47
C ASP A 373 23.95 8.81 -16.93
N PRO A 374 22.99 9.67 -17.34
CA PRO A 374 22.93 10.15 -18.73
C PRO A 374 24.17 10.94 -19.15
N SER A 375 24.96 11.46 -18.20
CA SER A 375 26.21 12.16 -18.49
C SER A 375 27.38 11.21 -18.80
N LYS A 376 27.23 9.91 -18.47
CA LYS A 376 28.22 8.85 -18.66
C LYS A 376 27.54 7.55 -19.10
N PRO A 377 26.87 7.55 -20.27
CA PRO A 377 26.04 6.43 -20.72
C PRO A 377 26.81 5.12 -20.94
N GLU A 378 28.14 5.18 -21.01
CA GLU A 378 29.03 4.02 -21.07
C GLU A 378 29.23 3.31 -19.72
N GLN A 379 28.86 3.95 -18.59
CA GLN A 379 28.99 3.37 -17.25
C GLN A 379 27.75 2.56 -16.88
N GLN A 380 27.85 1.23 -16.98
CA GLN A 380 26.74 0.28 -16.76
C GLN A 380 26.62 -0.24 -15.32
N ASN A 381 27.44 0.27 -14.39
CA ASN A 381 27.60 -0.27 -13.03
C ASN A 381 27.47 0.86 -11.99
N VAL A 382 26.47 1.72 -12.14
CA VAL A 382 26.27 2.87 -11.24
C VAL A 382 25.07 2.58 -10.33
N TYR A 383 25.22 2.90 -9.06
CA TYR A 383 24.19 2.72 -8.04
C TYR A 383 23.96 4.02 -7.29
N ALA A 384 22.72 4.28 -6.90
CA ALA A 384 22.37 5.49 -6.18
C ALA A 384 21.30 5.23 -5.10
N TYR A 385 21.41 5.98 -4.00
CA TYR A 385 20.34 6.07 -3.02
C TYR A 385 19.29 7.06 -3.51
N ARG A 386 18.03 6.62 -3.51
CA ARG A 386 16.89 7.44 -3.89
C ARG A 386 15.81 7.40 -2.80
N SER A 387 14.97 8.42 -2.75
CA SER A 387 13.84 8.48 -1.82
C SER A 387 12.61 8.95 -2.58
N GLY A 388 11.46 8.39 -2.23
CA GLY A 388 10.17 8.69 -2.86
C GLY A 388 9.20 7.52 -2.80
N THR A 389 7.90 7.79 -2.88
CA THR A 389 6.86 6.78 -3.08
C THR A 389 7.08 5.97 -4.35
N SER A 390 7.76 6.57 -5.35
CA SER A 390 8.25 5.92 -6.57
C SER A 390 9.17 4.72 -6.33
N PHE A 391 9.80 4.61 -5.15
CA PHE A 391 10.65 3.48 -4.76
C PHE A 391 9.96 2.50 -3.79
N ALA A 392 8.82 2.90 -3.22
CA ALA A 392 7.96 2.02 -2.43
C ALA A 392 7.06 1.15 -3.33
N ALA A 393 6.44 1.77 -4.36
CA ALA A 393 5.62 1.07 -5.35
C ALA A 393 6.30 -0.17 -6.00
N PRO A 394 7.56 -0.11 -6.47
CA PRO A 394 8.21 -1.27 -7.09
C PRO A 394 8.44 -2.46 -6.12
N LEU A 395 8.55 -2.23 -4.80
CA LEU A 395 8.59 -3.34 -3.83
C LEU A 395 7.29 -4.13 -3.86
N VAL A 396 6.16 -3.42 -3.90
CA VAL A 396 4.82 -4.02 -3.97
C VAL A 396 4.62 -4.68 -5.33
N SER A 397 5.02 -4.05 -6.43
CA SER A 397 4.99 -4.66 -7.78
C SER A 397 5.79 -5.98 -7.84
N GLY A 398 6.96 -6.03 -7.20
CA GLY A 398 7.74 -7.27 -7.08
C GLY A 398 7.04 -8.35 -6.24
N ALA A 399 6.44 -7.97 -5.11
CA ALA A 399 5.68 -8.91 -4.29
C ALA A 399 4.44 -9.48 -5.03
N VAL A 400 3.72 -8.62 -5.78
CA VAL A 400 2.63 -9.05 -6.66
C VAL A 400 3.14 -10.04 -7.70
N ALA A 401 4.29 -9.78 -8.33
CA ALA A 401 4.84 -10.65 -9.35
C ALA A 401 5.19 -12.04 -8.78
N LEU A 402 5.79 -12.11 -7.59
CA LEU A 402 6.05 -13.38 -6.90
C LEU A 402 4.77 -14.10 -6.52
N LEU A 403 3.77 -13.38 -5.99
CA LEU A 403 2.47 -13.98 -5.65
C LEU A 403 1.77 -14.53 -6.90
N LYS A 404 1.78 -13.80 -8.01
CA LYS A 404 1.21 -14.24 -9.28
C LYS A 404 1.97 -15.44 -9.88
N ALA A 405 3.28 -15.50 -9.69
CA ALA A 405 4.08 -16.65 -10.11
C ALA A 405 3.77 -17.90 -9.26
N LYS A 406 3.59 -17.72 -7.96
CA LYS A 406 3.24 -18.79 -7.02
C LYS A 406 1.81 -19.30 -7.25
N GLU A 407 0.86 -18.39 -7.47
CA GLU A 407 -0.57 -18.67 -7.60
C GLU A 407 -1.15 -17.96 -8.84
N PRO A 408 -0.90 -18.48 -10.06
CA PRO A 408 -1.30 -17.84 -11.31
C PRO A 408 -2.81 -17.61 -11.46
N GLY A 409 -3.63 -18.41 -10.75
CA GLY A 409 -5.09 -18.33 -10.78
C GLY A 409 -5.70 -17.18 -9.99
N LEU A 410 -4.93 -16.46 -9.16
CA LEU A 410 -5.48 -15.38 -8.35
C LEU A 410 -5.99 -14.22 -9.22
N THR A 411 -7.19 -13.75 -8.91
CA THR A 411 -7.75 -12.51 -9.46
C THR A 411 -7.05 -11.30 -8.85
N MET A 412 -7.20 -10.14 -9.48
CA MET A 412 -6.57 -8.91 -8.98
C MET A 412 -7.08 -8.55 -7.58
N ASP A 413 -8.37 -8.75 -7.29
CA ASP A 413 -8.95 -8.46 -5.98
C ASP A 413 -8.44 -9.41 -4.88
N GLN A 414 -8.18 -10.68 -5.24
CA GLN A 414 -7.58 -11.64 -4.34
C GLN A 414 -6.13 -11.30 -4.03
N ILE A 415 -5.38 -10.83 -5.04
CA ILE A 415 -4.00 -10.34 -4.89
C ILE A 415 -3.98 -9.13 -3.96
N LYS A 416 -4.81 -8.11 -4.22
CA LYS A 416 -4.95 -6.91 -3.38
C LYS A 416 -5.28 -7.30 -1.94
N THR A 417 -6.33 -8.09 -1.76
CA THR A 417 -6.77 -8.57 -0.43
C THR A 417 -5.63 -9.29 0.30
N ARG A 418 -4.91 -10.19 -0.38
CA ARG A 418 -3.78 -10.90 0.23
C ARG A 418 -2.69 -9.93 0.66
N ILE A 419 -2.31 -9.00 -0.20
CA ILE A 419 -1.24 -8.04 0.07
C ILE A 419 -1.60 -7.13 1.25
N ILE A 420 -2.81 -6.59 1.26
CA ILE A 420 -3.28 -5.67 2.30
C ILE A 420 -3.45 -6.39 3.64
N SER A 421 -4.07 -7.57 3.65
CA SER A 421 -4.38 -8.30 4.90
C SER A 421 -3.18 -8.96 5.57
N THR A 422 -2.07 -9.13 4.87
CA THR A 422 -0.83 -9.73 5.40
C THR A 422 0.27 -8.72 5.68
N ALA A 423 -0.03 -7.42 5.51
CA ALA A 423 0.89 -6.35 5.86
C ALA A 423 1.15 -6.32 7.37
N ASP A 424 2.37 -5.92 7.75
CA ASP A 424 2.71 -5.68 9.15
C ASP A 424 2.05 -4.37 9.61
N ASP A 425 1.30 -4.42 10.72
CA ASP A 425 0.65 -3.24 11.28
C ASP A 425 1.69 -2.22 11.78
N ILE A 426 1.57 -0.99 11.27
CA ILE A 426 2.44 0.14 11.60
C ILE A 426 1.65 1.33 12.17
N ASN A 427 0.35 1.18 12.42
CA ASN A 427 -0.50 2.28 12.87
C ASN A 427 0.02 2.87 14.18
N GLY A 428 0.41 2.02 15.14
CA GLY A 428 0.96 2.44 16.42
C GLY A 428 2.21 3.32 16.31
N ALA A 429 3.09 3.02 15.34
CA ALA A 429 4.30 3.81 15.09
C ALA A 429 4.01 5.19 14.47
N ASN A 430 2.82 5.37 13.90
CA ASN A 430 2.43 6.56 13.13
C ASN A 430 1.39 7.46 13.80
N LEU A 431 0.88 7.09 14.98
CA LEU A 431 -0.11 7.87 15.73
C LEU A 431 0.36 9.29 16.08
N ALA A 432 1.66 9.47 16.36
CA ALA A 432 2.22 10.76 16.79
C ALA A 432 3.08 11.47 15.72
N SER A 433 3.77 10.70 14.86
CA SER A 433 4.72 11.22 13.87
C SER A 433 4.06 11.90 12.67
N CYS A 434 2.75 11.72 12.48
CA CYS A 434 1.99 12.32 11.38
C CYS A 434 1.19 13.56 11.81
N ASN A 435 1.85 14.69 12.08
CA ASN A 435 1.18 15.98 12.35
C ASN A 435 0.04 15.89 13.40
N GLY A 436 0.25 15.15 14.50
CA GLY A 436 -0.77 14.97 15.54
C GLY A 436 -1.82 13.90 15.23
N GLY A 437 -1.50 12.92 14.39
CA GLY A 437 -2.34 11.74 14.10
C GLY A 437 -3.14 11.82 12.80
N ALA A 438 -2.88 12.82 11.96
CA ALA A 438 -3.63 13.08 10.72
C ALA A 438 -3.57 11.93 9.69
N CYS A 439 -2.49 11.13 9.70
CA CYS A 439 -2.35 9.96 8.83
C CYS A 439 -2.77 8.64 9.51
N GLY A 440 -3.29 8.68 10.75
CA GLY A 440 -3.69 7.48 11.48
C GLY A 440 -4.74 6.69 10.70
N ASN A 441 -4.48 5.40 10.46
CA ASN A 441 -5.29 4.52 9.61
C ASN A 441 -5.41 4.96 8.13
N LYS A 442 -4.54 5.86 7.65
CA LYS A 442 -4.50 6.35 6.26
C LYS A 442 -3.25 5.89 5.49
N LEU A 443 -2.61 4.83 5.97
CA LEU A 443 -1.38 4.24 5.41
C LEU A 443 -1.64 2.84 4.83
N GLY A 444 -2.91 2.54 4.54
CA GLY A 444 -3.35 1.23 4.08
C GLY A 444 -3.27 0.14 5.16
N GLY A 445 -3.17 -1.12 4.72
CA GLY A 445 -3.06 -2.29 5.59
C GLY A 445 -1.79 -2.36 6.44
N GLY A 446 -0.80 -1.51 6.13
CA GLY A 446 0.46 -1.42 6.87
C GLY A 446 1.68 -1.60 5.97
N ARG A 447 2.81 -2.02 6.54
CA ARG A 447 4.04 -2.27 5.77
C ARG A 447 3.96 -3.61 5.03
N LEU A 448 4.36 -3.63 3.75
CA LEU A 448 4.56 -4.86 2.99
C LEU A 448 5.41 -5.90 3.74
N ASN A 449 4.90 -7.12 3.86
CA ASN A 449 5.61 -8.29 4.38
C ASN A 449 5.59 -9.42 3.33
N LEU A 450 6.69 -9.59 2.60
CA LEU A 450 6.78 -10.55 1.50
C LEU A 450 6.59 -11.99 1.96
N GLN A 451 7.16 -12.35 3.12
CA GLN A 451 7.00 -13.68 3.69
C GLN A 451 5.54 -13.96 4.01
N ALA A 452 4.82 -13.03 4.65
CA ALA A 452 3.42 -13.20 5.00
C ALA A 452 2.52 -13.27 3.75
N VAL A 453 2.79 -12.44 2.74
CA VAL A 453 2.09 -12.47 1.43
C VAL A 453 2.18 -13.85 0.80
N LEU A 454 3.39 -14.44 0.75
CA LEU A 454 3.66 -15.72 0.09
C LEU A 454 3.33 -16.95 0.97
N SER A 455 3.48 -16.83 2.29
CA SER A 455 3.07 -17.86 3.27
C SER A 455 1.58 -17.96 3.39
N GLY A 456 0.87 -16.86 3.12
CA GLY A 456 -0.57 -16.81 3.20
C GLY A 456 -1.17 -18.01 2.49
N THR A 457 -1.89 -18.83 3.23
CA THR A 457 -2.78 -19.83 2.68
C THR A 457 -4.18 -19.27 2.83
N THR A 458 -4.45 -18.03 2.39
CA THR A 458 -5.80 -17.86 1.86
C THR A 458 -5.84 -18.79 0.65
N VAL A 459 -6.20 -20.05 0.90
CA VAL A 459 -7.26 -20.69 0.18
C VAL A 459 -8.32 -19.59 0.10
N VAL A 460 -8.20 -18.74 -0.91
CA VAL A 460 -9.42 -18.39 -1.60
C VAL A 460 -9.87 -19.77 -2.03
N PRO A 461 -11.00 -20.26 -1.47
CA PRO A 461 -11.56 -21.48 -2.02
C PRO A 461 -11.59 -21.26 -3.54
N PRO A 462 -11.31 -22.27 -4.39
CA PRO A 462 -11.93 -22.22 -5.72
C PRO A 462 -13.37 -21.77 -5.48
N PRO A 463 -13.91 -20.77 -6.21
CA PRO A 463 -15.14 -20.06 -5.86
C PRO A 463 -16.07 -21.08 -5.22
N PRO A 464 -16.38 -20.93 -3.92
CA PRO A 464 -16.73 -22.07 -3.07
C PRO A 464 -17.71 -22.95 -3.85
N PRO A 465 -17.49 -24.27 -3.98
CA PRO A 465 -18.54 -25.12 -4.53
C PRO A 465 -19.80 -24.74 -3.76
N PRO A 466 -20.89 -24.38 -4.46
CA PRO A 466 -21.98 -23.59 -3.90
C PRO A 466 -22.28 -24.12 -2.51
N ILE A 467 -21.97 -23.33 -1.48
CA ILE A 467 -22.27 -23.68 -0.09
C ILE A 467 -23.74 -24.02 -0.12
N GLY A 468 -24.07 -25.25 0.30
CA GLY A 468 -25.40 -25.86 0.22
C GLY A 468 -26.48 -24.83 -0.09
N THR A 469 -26.81 -24.73 -1.38
CA THR A 469 -27.81 -23.85 -1.98
C THR A 469 -27.50 -22.33 -1.98
N ASN A 470 -26.84 -21.88 -3.04
CA ASN A 470 -27.06 -20.59 -3.69
C ASN A 470 -26.62 -19.28 -2.99
N ILE A 471 -25.72 -19.25 -1.99
CA ILE A 471 -25.26 -17.97 -1.39
C ILE A 471 -23.88 -17.54 -1.93
N GLN A 472 -23.79 -16.31 -2.42
CA GLN A 472 -22.64 -15.66 -3.07
C GLN A 472 -22.42 -14.25 -2.50
N GLU A 473 -21.22 -13.69 -2.74
CA GLU A 473 -20.94 -12.28 -2.43
C GLU A 473 -21.94 -11.37 -3.15
N GLY A 474 -22.48 -10.38 -2.42
CA GLY A 474 -23.54 -9.49 -2.92
C GLY A 474 -24.96 -10.01 -2.69
N ASP A 475 -25.15 -11.25 -2.24
CA ASP A 475 -26.48 -11.75 -1.93
C ASP A 475 -27.09 -11.07 -0.71
N VAL A 476 -28.38 -10.78 -0.81
CA VAL A 476 -29.21 -10.45 0.35
C VAL A 476 -29.83 -11.74 0.88
N ILE A 477 -29.56 -12.03 2.15
CA ILE A 477 -30.03 -13.22 2.85
C ILE A 477 -30.91 -12.83 4.05
N LYS A 478 -31.71 -13.78 4.53
CA LYS A 478 -32.45 -13.66 5.80
C LYS A 478 -32.53 -15.03 6.50
N LEU A 479 -32.65 -15.01 7.81
CA LEU A 479 -32.99 -16.21 8.58
C LEU A 479 -34.46 -16.58 8.33
N ALA A 480 -34.77 -17.87 8.25
CA ALA A 480 -36.14 -18.33 8.10
C ALA A 480 -37.07 -17.75 9.19
N ASN A 481 -38.22 -17.22 8.78
CA ASN A 481 -39.16 -16.50 9.64
C ASN A 481 -38.67 -15.17 10.26
N SER A 482 -37.50 -14.65 9.87
CA SER A 482 -37.04 -13.31 10.24
C SER A 482 -37.34 -12.28 9.14
N SER A 483 -37.61 -11.04 9.55
CA SER A 483 -37.71 -9.88 8.65
C SER A 483 -36.38 -9.13 8.49
N GLU A 484 -35.35 -9.49 9.25
CA GLU A 484 -34.04 -8.86 9.15
C GLU A 484 -33.28 -9.37 7.92
N LEU A 485 -32.75 -8.43 7.15
CA LEU A 485 -31.96 -8.69 5.97
C LEU A 485 -30.48 -8.54 6.27
N TYR A 486 -29.66 -9.34 5.61
CA TYR A 486 -28.22 -9.26 5.71
C TYR A 486 -27.61 -9.30 4.31
N LEU A 487 -26.61 -8.46 4.06
CA LEU A 487 -25.79 -8.52 2.85
C LEU A 487 -24.60 -9.42 3.10
N ILE A 488 -24.31 -10.33 2.17
CA ILE A 488 -23.02 -11.01 2.14
C ILE A 488 -21.99 -10.05 1.55
N ASN A 489 -21.10 -9.57 2.41
CA ASN A 489 -20.01 -8.72 1.98
C ASN A 489 -18.71 -8.98 2.72
N GLY A 490 -17.65 -9.32 1.97
CA GLY A 490 -16.35 -9.71 2.50
C GLY A 490 -16.39 -11.07 3.21
N GLY A 491 -17.24 -11.99 2.73
CA GLY A 491 -17.40 -13.33 3.33
C GLY A 491 -18.14 -13.37 4.67
N VAL A 492 -18.67 -12.25 5.14
CA VAL A 492 -19.47 -12.14 6.36
C VAL A 492 -20.88 -11.65 6.05
N LYS A 493 -21.86 -12.00 6.89
CA LYS A 493 -23.22 -11.43 6.80
C LYS A 493 -23.26 -10.11 7.57
N ARG A 494 -23.73 -9.05 6.94
CA ARG A 494 -23.79 -7.70 7.53
C ARG A 494 -25.23 -7.25 7.58
N TRP A 495 -25.69 -6.82 8.75
CA TRP A 495 -27.06 -6.38 8.91
C TRP A 495 -27.37 -5.23 7.95
N LEU A 496 -28.39 -5.41 7.10
CA LEU A 496 -28.77 -4.51 6.03
C LEU A 496 -30.18 -3.98 6.30
N LEU A 497 -30.29 -2.69 6.60
CA LEU A 497 -31.61 -2.04 6.64
C LEU A 497 -32.12 -1.79 5.21
N PRO A 498 -33.44 -1.94 4.95
CA PRO A 498 -34.02 -1.65 3.64
C PRO A 498 -33.71 -0.24 3.12
N LEU A 499 -33.67 0.75 4.02
CA LEU A 499 -33.30 2.11 3.68
C LEU A 499 -31.84 2.21 3.19
N VAL A 500 -30.92 1.51 3.85
CA VAL A 500 -29.50 1.46 3.44
C VAL A 500 -29.34 0.71 2.12
N ALA A 501 -30.14 -0.34 1.90
CA ALA A 501 -30.16 -1.05 0.62
C ALA A 501 -30.60 -0.14 -0.53
N SER A 502 -31.67 0.62 -0.33
CA SER A 502 -32.19 1.60 -1.31
C SER A 502 -31.15 2.66 -1.66
N GLN A 503 -30.44 3.22 -0.68
CA GLN A 503 -29.35 4.17 -0.92
C GLN A 503 -28.22 3.61 -1.78
N ARG A 504 -28.04 2.28 -1.78
CA ARG A 504 -26.95 1.57 -2.47
C ARG A 504 -27.41 0.82 -3.71
N GLY A 505 -28.69 0.95 -4.11
CA GLY A 505 -29.24 0.23 -5.26
C GLY A 505 -29.25 -1.30 -5.08
N ILE A 506 -29.28 -1.79 -3.85
CA ILE A 506 -29.29 -3.23 -3.54
C ILE A 506 -30.74 -3.73 -3.58
N ASP A 507 -31.00 -4.75 -4.39
CA ASP A 507 -32.32 -5.39 -4.46
C ASP A 507 -32.61 -6.23 -3.21
N THR A 508 -33.68 -5.88 -2.51
CA THR A 508 -34.16 -6.59 -1.32
C THR A 508 -35.50 -7.30 -1.54
N ALA A 509 -36.02 -7.34 -2.77
CA ALA A 509 -37.34 -7.89 -3.05
C ALA A 509 -37.41 -9.41 -2.84
N ASN A 510 -36.31 -10.12 -3.12
CA ASN A 510 -36.24 -11.58 -3.08
C ASN A 510 -35.01 -12.07 -2.30
N PRO A 511 -34.96 -11.85 -0.97
CA PRO A 511 -33.82 -12.29 -0.16
C PRO A 511 -33.80 -13.82 -0.06
N LYS A 512 -32.60 -14.40 -0.09
CA LYS A 512 -32.40 -15.84 0.05
C LYS A 512 -32.64 -16.26 1.50
N GLU A 513 -33.58 -17.15 1.71
CA GLU A 513 -33.98 -17.62 3.05
C GLU A 513 -33.13 -18.81 3.47
N LEU A 514 -32.54 -18.73 4.66
CA LEU A 514 -31.63 -19.75 5.20
C LEU A 514 -32.17 -20.40 6.47
N SER A 515 -31.82 -21.67 6.67
CA SER A 515 -32.03 -22.39 7.93
C SER A 515 -31.20 -21.77 9.06
N GLU A 516 -31.56 -22.01 10.32
CA GLU A 516 -30.75 -21.54 11.48
C GLU A 516 -29.31 -22.06 11.41
N ASP A 517 -29.11 -23.32 11.05
CA ASP A 517 -27.80 -23.93 10.94
C ASP A 517 -26.95 -23.29 9.84
N ASP A 518 -27.52 -23.02 8.67
CA ASP A 518 -26.78 -22.41 7.54
C ASP A 518 -26.54 -20.93 7.77
N PHE A 519 -27.53 -20.22 8.32
CA PHE A 519 -27.38 -18.83 8.72
C PHE A 519 -26.31 -18.68 9.80
N GLY A 520 -26.25 -19.61 10.76
CA GLY A 520 -25.27 -19.63 11.85
C GLY A 520 -23.82 -19.88 11.41
N LYS A 521 -23.61 -20.58 10.29
CA LYS A 521 -22.27 -20.81 9.71
C LYS A 521 -21.62 -19.55 9.15
N ILE A 522 -22.40 -18.53 8.80
CA ILE A 522 -21.88 -17.29 8.23
C ILE A 522 -21.56 -16.32 9.37
N THR A 523 -20.31 -15.89 9.49
CA THR A 523 -19.90 -14.94 10.54
C THR A 523 -20.66 -13.62 10.43
N LEU A 524 -21.18 -13.11 11.55
CA LEU A 524 -21.81 -11.79 11.61
C LEU A 524 -20.73 -10.71 11.60
N GLY A 525 -20.72 -9.89 10.54
CA GLY A 525 -19.88 -8.70 10.42
C GLY A 525 -20.57 -7.45 10.97
N LYS A 526 -19.86 -6.33 10.94
CA LYS A 526 -20.44 -5.02 11.25
C LYS A 526 -21.62 -4.71 10.32
N PRO A 527 -22.69 -4.06 10.81
CA PRO A 527 -23.81 -3.64 9.97
C PRO A 527 -23.35 -2.83 8.77
N MET A 528 -24.11 -2.89 7.67
CA MET A 528 -23.84 -2.06 6.51
C MET A 528 -24.15 -0.59 6.85
N PRO A 529 -23.16 0.32 6.88
CA PRO A 529 -23.43 1.70 7.24
C PRO A 529 -24.29 2.38 6.16
N PRO A 530 -25.15 3.33 6.54
CA PRO A 530 -25.78 4.24 5.58
C PRO A 530 -24.71 4.98 4.77
N VAL A 531 -25.06 5.43 3.55
CA VAL A 531 -24.08 6.09 2.66
C VAL A 531 -23.58 7.41 3.28
N ASP A 532 -22.34 7.78 2.98
CA ASP A 532 -21.75 9.01 3.49
C ASP A 532 -22.59 10.25 3.10
N GLY A 533 -22.64 11.21 4.01
CA GLY A 533 -23.53 12.37 3.94
C GLY A 533 -24.94 12.11 4.49
N SER A 534 -25.33 10.86 4.76
CA SER A 534 -26.61 10.55 5.39
C SER A 534 -26.70 11.16 6.79
N LEU A 535 -27.76 11.92 7.05
CA LEU A 535 -28.13 12.33 8.39
C LEU A 535 -28.97 11.23 9.02
N ILE A 536 -28.58 10.74 10.19
CA ILE A 536 -29.28 9.63 10.85
C ILE A 536 -29.57 9.95 12.31
N ARG A 537 -30.63 9.34 12.84
CA ARG A 537 -30.91 9.28 14.27
C ARG A 537 -31.54 7.94 14.64
N GLY A 538 -31.41 7.55 15.90
CA GLY A 538 -32.17 6.42 16.42
C GLY A 538 -33.61 6.81 16.73
N ASP A 539 -34.54 5.89 16.56
CA ASP A 539 -35.96 6.04 16.91
C ASP A 539 -36.19 6.40 18.40
N ALA A 540 -35.32 5.90 19.29
CA ALA A 540 -35.35 6.19 20.72
C ALA A 540 -34.40 7.34 21.17
N SER A 541 -33.75 8.06 20.24
CA SER A 541 -32.77 9.11 20.56
C SER A 541 -32.99 10.39 19.75
N LEU A 542 -32.71 11.53 20.38
CA LEU A 542 -32.69 12.85 19.72
C LEU A 542 -31.31 13.20 19.16
N ALA A 543 -30.29 12.38 19.41
CA ALA A 543 -28.95 12.60 18.88
C ALA A 543 -28.94 12.36 17.36
N VAL A 544 -28.53 13.39 16.61
CA VAL A 544 -28.36 13.32 15.16
C VAL A 544 -26.88 13.12 14.84
N PHE A 545 -26.63 12.25 13.87
CA PHE A 545 -25.30 11.95 13.35
C PHE A 545 -25.25 12.20 11.85
N ILE A 546 -24.07 12.50 11.33
CA ILE A 546 -23.78 12.41 9.90
C ILE A 546 -22.89 11.20 9.65
N MET A 547 -23.17 10.45 8.60
CA MET A 547 -22.28 9.40 8.12
C MET A 547 -21.11 10.01 7.36
N LYS A 548 -19.89 9.63 7.74
CA LYS A 548 -18.67 10.01 7.05
C LYS A 548 -17.63 8.92 7.22
N ASP A 549 -17.01 8.47 6.14
CA ASP A 549 -16.01 7.40 6.13
C ASP A 549 -16.55 6.11 6.77
N GLY A 550 -17.84 5.81 6.58
CA GLY A 550 -18.50 4.63 7.15
C GLY A 550 -18.75 4.67 8.67
N VAL A 551 -18.40 5.76 9.36
CA VAL A 551 -18.66 5.95 10.81
C VAL A 551 -19.71 7.04 11.04
N LYS A 552 -20.44 6.95 12.17
CA LYS A 552 -21.38 7.99 12.58
C LYS A 552 -20.65 9.08 13.36
N GLN A 553 -20.73 10.32 12.89
CA GLN A 553 -20.14 11.48 13.57
C GLN A 553 -21.24 12.29 14.26
N PRO A 554 -21.16 12.55 15.57
CA PRO A 554 -22.16 13.36 16.27
C PRO A 554 -22.26 14.77 15.69
N LEU A 555 -23.47 15.30 15.57
CA LEU A 555 -23.71 16.68 15.16
C LEU A 555 -24.11 17.54 16.36
N SER A 556 -23.38 18.63 16.58
CA SER A 556 -23.87 19.71 17.45
C SER A 556 -24.96 20.52 16.72
N TYR A 557 -25.77 21.28 17.47
CA TYR A 557 -26.76 22.18 16.84
C TYR A 557 -26.09 23.19 15.90
N LEU A 558 -24.98 23.80 16.33
CA LEU A 558 -24.19 24.70 15.50
C LEU A 558 -23.69 24.03 14.22
N SER A 559 -23.13 22.81 14.33
CA SER A 559 -22.72 22.04 13.16
C SER A 559 -23.90 21.81 12.22
N PHE A 560 -25.05 21.40 12.75
CA PHE A 560 -26.24 21.15 11.97
C PHE A 560 -26.71 22.38 11.17
N VAL A 561 -26.88 23.53 11.83
CA VAL A 561 -27.39 24.74 11.16
C VAL A 561 -26.36 25.38 10.23
N SER A 562 -25.06 25.31 10.58
CA SER A 562 -23.99 25.90 9.76
C SER A 562 -23.80 25.22 8.40
N HIS A 563 -24.11 23.93 8.33
CA HIS A 563 -24.10 23.16 7.07
C HIS A 563 -25.44 23.21 6.33
N ASN A 564 -26.40 24.02 6.80
CA ASN A 564 -27.76 24.12 6.26
C ASN A 564 -28.48 22.76 6.22
N PHE A 565 -28.21 21.88 7.18
CA PHE A 565 -28.93 20.62 7.29
C PHE A 565 -30.38 20.85 7.75
N SER A 566 -31.26 19.95 7.34
CA SER A 566 -32.70 20.02 7.65
C SER A 566 -33.12 18.77 8.41
N PHE A 567 -33.91 18.96 9.47
CA PHE A 567 -34.44 17.83 10.25
C PHE A 567 -35.33 16.92 9.40
N GLY A 568 -35.96 17.45 8.34
CA GLY A 568 -36.73 16.65 7.38
C GLY A 568 -35.91 15.66 6.57
N ASN A 569 -34.58 15.83 6.51
CA ASN A 569 -33.66 14.93 5.81
C ASN A 569 -32.99 13.92 6.75
N VAL A 570 -33.31 13.96 8.06
CA VAL A 570 -32.74 13.03 9.04
C VAL A 570 -33.48 11.71 8.95
N LEU A 571 -32.74 10.67 8.60
CA LEU A 571 -33.23 9.31 8.49
C LEU A 571 -33.37 8.70 9.88
N GLU A 572 -34.57 8.28 10.23
CA GLU A 572 -34.85 7.58 11.48
C GLU A 572 -34.64 6.08 11.30
N MET A 573 -33.89 5.48 12.22
CA MET A 573 -33.47 4.08 12.15
C MET A 573 -33.61 3.41 13.53
N PRO A 574 -33.69 2.07 13.61
CA PRO A 574 -33.72 1.36 14.89
C PRO A 574 -32.53 1.74 15.78
N GLN A 575 -32.78 2.07 17.05
CA GLN A 575 -31.72 2.51 17.96
C GLN A 575 -30.60 1.47 18.12
N ASN A 576 -30.91 0.17 18.11
CA ASN A 576 -29.90 -0.90 18.19
C ASN A 576 -28.98 -0.93 16.94
N PHE A 577 -29.52 -0.67 15.76
CA PHE A 577 -28.72 -0.50 14.54
C PHE A 577 -27.81 0.72 14.66
N VAL A 578 -28.35 1.89 15.00
CA VAL A 578 -27.55 3.10 15.15
C VAL A 578 -26.47 2.91 16.21
N SER A 579 -26.77 2.26 17.33
CA SER A 579 -25.81 1.98 18.41
C SER A 579 -24.67 1.04 17.98
N SER A 580 -24.90 0.13 17.04
CA SER A 580 -23.88 -0.82 16.54
C SER A 580 -22.97 -0.26 15.43
N LEU A 581 -23.28 0.92 14.88
CA LEU A 581 -22.36 1.66 14.02
C LEU A 581 -21.19 2.24 14.81
N ASP A 582 -20.01 2.26 14.20
CA ASP A 582 -18.80 2.83 14.79
C ASP A 582 -18.97 4.35 15.01
N LEU A 583 -18.53 4.84 16.17
CA LEU A 583 -18.64 6.24 16.57
C LEU A 583 -17.36 7.02 16.20
N GLY A 584 -17.51 8.03 15.37
CA GLY A 584 -16.44 8.99 15.04
C GLY A 584 -16.42 10.21 15.96
N THR A 585 -15.54 11.16 15.64
CA THR A 585 -15.44 12.45 16.35
C THR A 585 -16.62 13.37 16.02
N LEU A 586 -16.84 14.40 16.85
CA LEU A 586 -17.84 15.45 16.61
C LEU A 586 -17.61 16.10 15.23
N TYR A 587 -18.67 16.18 14.42
CA TYR A 587 -18.59 16.83 13.11
C TYR A 587 -18.47 18.35 13.27
N PRO A 588 -17.44 19.00 12.70
CA PRO A 588 -17.18 20.41 12.94
C PRO A 588 -18.23 21.32 12.26
N PRO A 589 -18.47 22.52 12.81
CA PRO A 589 -19.22 23.55 12.09
C PRO A 589 -18.57 23.92 10.76
N LYS A 590 -19.36 24.38 9.80
CA LYS A 590 -18.89 24.74 8.46
C LYS A 590 -17.86 25.88 8.53
N GLU A 591 -16.75 25.71 7.83
CA GLU A 591 -15.72 26.76 7.67
C GLU A 591 -16.31 28.04 7.08
N GLY A 592 -15.89 29.20 7.61
CA GLY A 592 -16.41 30.51 7.23
C GLY A 592 -17.73 30.91 7.91
N THR A 593 -18.32 30.03 8.74
CA THR A 593 -19.56 30.36 9.45
C THR A 593 -19.35 31.52 10.41
N LEU A 594 -20.21 32.54 10.28
CA LEU A 594 -20.29 33.62 11.25
C LEU A 594 -21.28 33.23 12.35
N VAL A 595 -20.85 33.28 13.61
CA VAL A 595 -21.66 32.83 14.74
C VAL A 595 -21.50 33.72 15.96
N ARG A 596 -22.56 33.88 16.74
CA ARG A 596 -22.50 34.45 18.10
C ARG A 596 -23.45 33.73 19.04
N ALA A 597 -23.17 33.79 20.34
CA ALA A 597 -24.12 33.34 21.34
C ALA A 597 -25.26 34.37 21.48
N ASN A 598 -26.46 33.92 21.86
CA ASN A 598 -27.61 34.80 22.03
C ASN A 598 -27.43 35.84 23.17
N ASN A 599 -26.54 35.57 24.14
CA ASN A 599 -26.21 36.41 25.27
C ASN A 599 -24.85 37.14 25.15
N ASP A 600 -24.14 36.98 24.03
CA ASP A 600 -22.84 37.60 23.75
C ASP A 600 -22.92 38.35 22.40
N LEU A 601 -22.39 39.57 22.38
CA LEU A 601 -22.33 40.38 21.16
C LEU A 601 -21.07 40.08 20.32
N THR A 602 -20.11 39.35 20.88
CA THR A 602 -18.90 38.92 20.16
C THR A 602 -19.27 38.00 19.01
N VAL A 603 -18.92 38.43 17.79
CA VAL A 603 -19.08 37.61 16.59
C VAL A 603 -17.81 36.84 16.35
N TYR A 604 -17.95 35.54 16.08
CA TYR A 604 -16.87 34.65 15.74
C TYR A 604 -16.99 34.20 14.29
N ILE A 605 -15.86 33.94 13.64
CA ILE A 605 -15.79 33.18 12.40
C ILE A 605 -15.22 31.78 12.71
N ILE A 606 -15.80 30.75 12.12
CA ILE A 606 -15.25 29.39 12.19
C ILE A 606 -14.14 29.26 11.15
N ARG A 607 -12.90 29.05 11.61
CA ARG A 607 -11.74 28.78 10.74
C ARG A 607 -10.83 27.72 11.36
N ALA A 608 -10.38 26.77 10.53
CA ALA A 608 -9.52 25.66 10.94
C ALA A 608 -10.07 24.92 12.18
N SER A 609 -11.38 24.65 12.20
CA SER A 609 -12.10 24.04 13.33
C SER A 609 -12.03 24.82 14.67
N LYS A 610 -11.67 26.11 14.63
CA LYS A 610 -11.65 27.01 15.78
C LYS A 610 -12.60 28.18 15.57
N LYS A 611 -13.15 28.73 16.66
CA LYS A 611 -13.84 30.02 16.64
C LYS A 611 -12.82 31.13 16.83
N GLN A 612 -12.81 32.10 15.92
CA GLN A 612 -11.93 33.27 15.99
C GLN A 612 -12.79 34.51 16.21
N ALA A 613 -12.57 35.22 17.32
CA ALA A 613 -13.31 36.43 17.63
C ALA A 613 -13.02 37.53 16.60
N MET A 614 -13.99 38.37 16.30
CA MET A 614 -13.84 39.53 15.42
C MET A 614 -14.15 40.82 16.17
N THR A 615 -13.35 41.85 15.90
CA THR A 615 -13.72 43.23 16.25
C THR A 615 -14.70 43.78 15.21
N TYR A 616 -15.32 44.91 15.51
CA TYR A 616 -16.19 45.60 14.55
C TYR A 616 -15.44 46.04 13.29
N LEU A 617 -14.19 46.49 13.42
CA LEU A 617 -13.34 46.82 12.28
C LEU A 617 -13.08 45.58 11.43
N THR A 618 -12.68 44.46 12.05
CA THR A 618 -12.50 43.20 11.33
C THR A 618 -13.78 42.84 10.57
N PHE A 619 -14.92 42.81 11.24
CA PHE A 619 -16.20 42.44 10.65
C PHE A 619 -16.57 43.28 9.41
N THR A 620 -16.43 44.60 9.52
CA THR A 620 -16.77 45.54 8.43
C THR A 620 -15.76 45.54 7.29
N SER A 621 -14.47 45.35 7.57
CA SER A 621 -13.42 45.28 6.54
C SER A 621 -13.59 44.11 5.58
N HIS A 622 -14.17 43.00 6.04
CA HIS A 622 -14.52 41.83 5.22
C HIS A 622 -15.88 41.96 4.55
N ASN A 623 -16.57 43.10 4.68
CA ASN A 623 -17.93 43.33 4.20
C ASN A 623 -18.94 42.29 4.73
N PHE A 624 -18.75 41.78 5.94
CA PHE A 624 -19.70 40.87 6.56
C PHE A 624 -20.99 41.62 6.98
N SER A 625 -22.10 40.88 7.02
CA SER A 625 -23.41 41.39 7.41
C SER A 625 -23.94 40.64 8.62
N PHE A 626 -24.53 41.37 9.58
CA PHE A 626 -25.14 40.77 10.78
C PHE A 626 -26.31 39.84 10.43
N THR A 627 -26.94 40.00 9.26
CA THR A 627 -27.97 39.09 8.76
C THR A 627 -27.46 37.67 8.53
N ASN A 628 -26.15 37.51 8.31
CA ASN A 628 -25.52 36.23 8.03
C ASN A 628 -24.88 35.61 9.27
N VAL A 629 -25.02 36.25 10.44
CA VAL A 629 -24.49 35.75 11.70
C VAL A 629 -25.51 34.81 12.33
N LEU A 630 -25.13 33.54 12.46
CA LEU A 630 -25.92 32.56 13.19
C LEU A 630 -25.96 32.91 14.68
N VAL A 631 -27.15 33.02 15.24
CA VAL A 631 -27.35 33.24 16.67
C VAL A 631 -27.76 31.92 17.30
N VAL A 632 -26.91 31.37 18.16
CA VAL A 632 -27.11 30.07 18.80
C VAL A 632 -27.05 30.21 20.33
N ASP A 633 -27.35 29.14 21.05
CA ASP A 633 -27.18 29.11 22.50
C ASP A 633 -25.69 29.20 22.90
N PRO A 634 -25.36 29.61 24.13
CA PRO A 634 -23.97 29.79 24.55
C PRO A 634 -23.14 28.51 24.54
N ALA A 635 -23.75 27.34 24.80
CA ALA A 635 -23.04 26.07 24.84
C ALA A 635 -22.58 25.64 23.44
N SER A 636 -23.40 25.89 22.43
CA SER A 636 -23.06 25.66 21.02
C SER A 636 -21.78 26.42 20.60
N VAL A 637 -21.57 27.64 21.10
CA VAL A 637 -20.34 28.40 20.83
C VAL A 637 -19.19 27.94 21.73
N SER A 638 -19.45 27.65 23.02
CA SER A 638 -18.39 27.24 23.96
C SER A 638 -17.73 25.91 23.60
N ASN A 639 -18.49 25.00 22.97
CA ASN A 639 -18.00 23.68 22.55
C ASN A 639 -17.02 23.74 21.36
N VAL A 640 -16.90 24.88 20.69
CA VAL A 640 -15.87 25.11 19.67
C VAL A 640 -14.63 25.71 20.31
N SER A 641 -13.47 25.08 20.06
CA SER A 641 -12.19 25.55 20.57
C SER A 641 -11.86 26.97 20.08
N THR A 642 -11.26 27.78 20.96
CA THR A 642 -10.93 29.19 20.65
C THR A 642 -9.63 29.30 19.87
N GLY A 643 -9.66 30.03 18.76
CA GLY A 643 -8.49 30.42 17.98
C GLY A 643 -8.07 31.87 18.26
N LEU A 644 -7.00 32.30 17.59
CA LEU A 644 -6.55 33.70 17.63
C LEU A 644 -7.60 34.62 17.01
N THR A 645 -7.67 35.88 17.46
CA THR A 645 -8.59 36.91 16.95
C THR A 645 -8.44 37.07 15.44
N TYR A 646 -9.53 37.12 14.69
CA TYR A 646 -9.47 37.26 13.24
C TYR A 646 -9.05 38.68 12.83
N LEU A 647 -8.14 38.76 11.87
CA LEU A 647 -7.54 40.02 11.43
C LEU A 647 -8.43 40.75 10.41
N PRO A 648 -8.31 42.09 10.33
CA PRO A 648 -8.96 42.87 9.28
C PRO A 648 -8.60 42.38 7.89
N ALA A 649 -9.48 42.57 6.90
CA ALA A 649 -9.29 42.11 5.53
C ALA A 649 -7.95 42.58 4.94
N SER A 650 -7.36 41.76 4.06
CA SER A 650 -6.14 42.12 3.33
C SER A 650 -6.31 43.47 2.63
N GLY A 651 -5.31 44.34 2.71
CA GLY A 651 -5.36 45.72 2.23
C GLY A 651 -5.86 46.74 3.27
N THR A 652 -6.30 46.31 4.45
CA THR A 652 -6.76 47.25 5.49
C THR A 652 -5.58 47.95 6.13
N LEU A 653 -5.59 49.29 6.11
CA LEU A 653 -4.63 50.14 6.80
C LEU A 653 -5.16 50.46 8.20
N ILE A 654 -4.41 50.10 9.24
CA ILE A 654 -4.80 50.32 10.64
C ILE A 654 -3.73 51.10 11.41
N ARG A 655 -4.15 51.90 12.38
CA ARG A 655 -3.26 52.65 13.27
C ARG A 655 -3.81 52.69 14.70
N PRO A 656 -3.02 52.34 15.74
CA PRO A 656 -3.39 52.59 17.12
C PRO A 656 -3.53 54.11 17.36
N SER A 657 -4.50 54.54 18.18
CA SER A 657 -4.71 55.97 18.45
C SER A 657 -3.55 56.64 19.20
N ASP A 658 -2.72 55.87 19.89
CA ASP A 658 -1.54 56.29 20.65
C ASP A 658 -0.21 56.13 19.88
N SER A 659 -0.26 55.69 18.61
CA SER A 659 0.91 55.50 17.75
C SER A 659 0.72 56.20 16.41
N PHE A 660 1.84 56.63 15.80
CA PHE A 660 1.85 57.15 14.43
C PHE A 660 2.13 56.06 13.38
N THR A 661 2.54 54.86 13.79
CA THR A 661 2.87 53.76 12.89
C THR A 661 1.61 53.17 12.25
N VAL A 662 1.55 53.21 10.91
CA VAL A 662 0.48 52.58 10.13
C VAL A 662 0.87 51.14 9.82
N TYR A 663 -0.07 50.22 9.97
CA TYR A 663 0.09 48.81 9.64
C TYR A 663 -0.82 48.43 8.47
N LEU A 664 -0.30 47.64 7.55
CA LEU A 664 -1.05 47.01 6.46
C LEU A 664 -1.40 45.58 6.86
N SER A 665 -2.68 45.23 6.84
CA SER A 665 -3.12 43.84 6.91
C SER A 665 -2.91 43.16 5.57
N GLU A 666 -2.25 42.01 5.56
CA GLU A 666 -1.96 41.26 4.34
C GLU A 666 -2.18 39.76 4.51
N ALA A 667 -2.85 39.17 3.51
CA ALA A 667 -2.95 37.72 3.38
C ALA A 667 -1.71 37.21 2.64
N ILE A 668 -0.92 36.37 3.29
CA ILE A 668 0.28 35.75 2.70
C ILE A 668 -0.15 34.45 2.03
N ALA A 669 0.33 34.22 0.80
CA ALA A 669 -0.08 33.09 -0.06
C ALA A 669 0.04 31.71 0.63
N ASP A 670 1.04 31.54 1.50
CA ASP A 670 1.35 30.28 2.19
C ASP A 670 1.59 30.45 3.72
N GLY A 671 1.00 31.47 4.35
CA GLY A 671 1.27 31.80 5.77
C GLY A 671 0.08 32.38 6.56
N PRO A 672 0.19 32.50 7.90
CA PRO A 672 -0.81 33.20 8.69
C PRO A 672 -0.89 34.66 8.23
N TRP A 673 -2.09 35.24 8.24
CA TRP A 673 -2.29 36.66 7.95
C TRP A 673 -1.42 37.53 8.87
N GLN A 674 -0.79 38.57 8.32
CA GLN A 674 0.15 39.42 9.05
C GLN A 674 -0.23 40.90 9.00
N LEU A 675 0.28 41.63 9.99
CA LEU A 675 0.26 43.09 10.05
C LEU A 675 1.68 43.61 9.84
N HIS A 676 1.91 44.27 8.71
CA HIS A 676 3.21 44.84 8.37
C HIS A 676 3.25 46.32 8.69
N ALA A 677 4.21 46.74 9.51
CA ALA A 677 4.44 48.17 9.74
C ALA A 677 4.92 48.83 8.44
N LEU A 678 4.33 49.98 8.09
CA LEU A 678 4.71 50.76 6.92
C LEU A 678 5.54 51.98 7.34
N ASN A 679 6.71 52.16 6.72
CA ASN A 679 7.38 53.46 6.75
C ASN A 679 6.75 54.43 5.74
N PHE A 680 7.15 55.71 5.76
CA PHE A 680 6.56 56.74 4.89
C PHE A 680 6.79 56.47 3.40
N GLU A 681 7.95 55.93 3.03
CA GLU A 681 8.29 55.60 1.65
C GLU A 681 7.40 54.46 1.12
N ALA A 682 7.27 53.37 1.87
CA ALA A 682 6.42 52.23 1.54
C ALA A 682 4.93 52.60 1.46
N PHE A 683 4.48 53.51 2.32
CA PHE A 683 3.11 54.03 2.32
C PHE A 683 2.81 54.86 1.05
N THR A 684 3.73 55.76 0.69
CA THR A 684 3.55 56.65 -0.46
C THR A 684 3.80 55.93 -1.79
N SER A 685 4.76 55.01 -1.86
CA SER A 685 5.08 54.22 -3.07
C SER A 685 3.91 53.33 -3.51
N ARG A 686 3.09 52.88 -2.56
CA ARG A 686 1.87 52.09 -2.79
C ARG A 686 0.63 52.95 -3.02
N ASN A 687 0.78 54.28 -3.14
CA ASN A 687 -0.31 55.24 -3.32
C ASN A 687 -1.39 55.17 -2.22
N PHE A 688 -1.00 54.82 -0.99
CA PHE A 688 -1.94 54.86 0.13
C PHE A 688 -2.21 56.30 0.57
N GLU A 689 -3.44 56.54 1.05
CA GLU A 689 -3.89 57.84 1.52
C GLU A 689 -4.27 57.77 3.01
N PHE A 690 -3.86 58.77 3.80
CA PHE A 690 -4.17 58.81 5.24
C PHE A 690 -5.67 58.77 5.56
N LYS A 691 -6.52 59.27 4.66
CA LYS A 691 -7.99 59.21 4.81
C LYS A 691 -8.53 57.77 4.85
N ASN A 692 -7.77 56.80 4.33
CA ASN A 692 -8.14 55.39 4.28
C ASN A 692 -7.64 54.61 5.52
N VAL A 693 -6.81 55.22 6.37
CA VAL A 693 -6.27 54.60 7.59
C VAL A 693 -7.35 54.54 8.67
N LYS A 694 -7.60 53.35 9.20
CA LYS A 694 -8.57 53.11 10.26
C LYS A 694 -7.88 53.25 11.62
N ILE A 695 -8.36 54.19 12.43
CA ILE A 695 -7.84 54.41 13.78
C ILE A 695 -8.56 53.47 14.74
N VAL A 696 -7.79 52.65 15.47
CA VAL A 696 -8.28 51.72 16.49
C VAL A 696 -7.78 52.10 17.87
N THR A 697 -8.48 51.65 18.91
CA THR A 697 -7.99 51.83 20.29
C THR A 697 -6.75 50.96 20.55
N PRO A 698 -5.89 51.30 21.52
CA PRO A 698 -4.74 50.47 21.87
C PRO A 698 -5.18 49.08 22.36
N GLN A 699 -6.32 48.97 23.04
CA GLN A 699 -6.89 47.70 23.49
C GLN A 699 -7.34 46.83 22.32
N GLU A 700 -7.95 47.42 21.28
CA GLU A 700 -8.31 46.70 20.07
C GLU A 700 -7.06 46.24 19.31
N PHE A 701 -6.06 47.12 19.17
CA PHE A 701 -4.80 46.78 18.50
C PHE A 701 -4.06 45.63 19.17
N LYS A 702 -4.07 45.54 20.51
CA LYS A 702 -3.49 44.41 21.27
C LYS A 702 -4.07 43.05 20.87
N LEU A 703 -5.30 43.00 20.38
CA LEU A 703 -5.90 41.76 19.89
C LEU A 703 -5.23 41.24 18.60
N TYR A 704 -4.48 42.09 17.90
CA TYR A 704 -3.81 41.78 16.64
C TYR A 704 -2.28 41.69 16.75
N GLU A 705 -1.69 42.06 17.88
CA GLU A 705 -0.22 42.11 18.06
C GLU A 705 0.46 40.76 17.79
N TYR A 706 -0.26 39.65 17.99
CA TYR A 706 0.24 38.31 17.70
C TYR A 706 0.61 38.11 16.21
N ALA A 707 0.08 38.95 15.31
CA ALA A 707 0.21 38.84 13.87
C ALA A 707 1.23 39.82 13.26
N LEU A 708 2.02 40.51 14.08
CA LEU A 708 3.03 41.45 13.57
C LEU A 708 4.06 40.73 12.70
N GLY A 709 4.14 41.14 11.44
CA GLY A 709 5.12 40.67 10.45
C GLY A 709 6.34 41.58 10.35
N GLU A 710 7.26 41.25 9.44
CA GLU A 710 8.39 42.13 9.14
C GLU A 710 7.91 43.48 8.60
N ALA A 711 8.59 44.56 8.97
CA ALA A 711 8.23 45.90 8.50
C ALA A 711 8.54 46.05 7.01
N TYR A 712 7.63 46.66 6.25
CA TYR A 712 7.91 47.04 4.87
C TYR A 712 8.73 48.33 4.85
N LEU A 713 9.99 48.17 4.46
CA LEU A 713 10.94 49.25 4.32
C LEU A 713 10.97 49.86 2.91
N LYS A 714 10.38 49.18 1.91
CA LYS A 714 10.24 49.65 0.52
C LYS A 714 8.87 49.31 -0.05
#